data_AF-A0A341CIH7-F1
#
_entry.id   AF-A0A341CIH7-F1
#
_cell.length_a   1.000
_cell.length_b   1.000
_cell.length_c   1.000
_cell.angle_alpha   90.00
_cell.angle_beta   90.00
_cell.angle_gamma   90.00
#
_symmetry.space_group_name_H-M   'P 1'
#
loop_
_entity.id
_entity.type
_entity.pdbx_description
1 polymer ?
#
loop_
_entity_poly.entity_id
_entity_poly.type
_entity_poly.pdbx_seq_one_letter_code
_entity_poly.pdbx_strand_id
1 'polypeptide(L)'
;MTQQPQEGFARSMGDAQEWMKAVQERLQINDNTQGPRAALEARLRETEKICQLEPEGRVKVDMVLRAAEALLACCREDQKPEILARLRDVKAQWEETVTYMTHCHSRIEWVWLHWSEYLLARDEFYRWFQKMTVVLEPPVELQLGLKEKRWQLSHAQVLLQNVDNQAMLLDRLLEEAASLFNRIGDPSVDEDAQKKMKAEYDAVKTKAQNRVDLLEQVTQEHEHFQLSVDEFQLWLKAVVERVHGCMGRKCRLSTKDRLSALQDIASDFPRGEESLRRLEEQAGGVIQSSSPLGAEKITRELEEMRNVLEKLRALWEGEEGRLRGLLWSREAYEQQRRQLEAELAEFRKGLQRLAEEDLEPVAKAGTQDELVARWRLYSATRAALAAEEPRVDRLQARLKELIVFPEDPQPLAGSVVSAIQEHQSMKAKSSRLRNAAGVDLWRHFQRPLQELQLWRALAQRIVDVTASLPDPPSIHTFLPQIEAALAESSRLKEELTMLQLEKDLLGGIFGQERATALLEQVATSVRDRDLLHNRLLQRKSKLQSSLAQHKDFGAAFDPLQRRLSDLQIRVRAENGLQRDLPGKQAQLSRLQGLQEEGLDLGVQLEAMRPLVQGNSHHQHRMDQLSSDHQTLHRSLEDLVDTCRQSVREHCTFSHEVLELRQWISVLTQKLEAHRVDTGPWDAQSREVDVEKLLDEFPAKEAQLPLIEARGRLVMEKSSPEGAAVVQKELQELVESWGALRLLRGSLLSLVRNRQLQRVEVDSGKKLIFTNNIPKTGFLITPMDLIFRHHRQTNVLQEEEASCEDFSQLLRSFEHWLQVDNSKLVRIIAMRTATAKDLRTRETKLQELEARVPEGQHLFENLLRLRPARGSSDKLEDLRYRWMLYKSKLKDSSHLLTQNSPGEPTGFQKLRIGDQEGIPQAFEITVL
;
A
#
# COMPACT_ATOMS: atom_id res chain seq x y z
N MET A 1 -134.21 91.99 -98.98
CA MET A 1 -133.05 92.55 -98.24
C MET A 1 -132.33 91.53 -97.35
N THR A 2 -132.89 90.35 -97.06
CA THR A 2 -132.33 89.39 -96.07
C THR A 2 -131.35 88.33 -96.59
N GLN A 3 -131.21 88.15 -97.91
CA GLN A 3 -130.35 87.08 -98.47
C GLN A 3 -128.85 87.31 -98.22
N GLN A 4 -128.34 88.51 -98.46
CA GLN A 4 -126.90 88.80 -98.37
C GLN A 4 -126.30 88.56 -96.95
N PRO A 5 -126.93 88.94 -95.83
CA PRO A 5 -126.47 88.54 -94.49
C PRO A 5 -126.56 87.03 -94.24
N GLN A 6 -127.58 86.36 -94.79
CA GLN A 6 -127.80 84.92 -94.62
C GLN A 6 -126.74 84.09 -95.37
N GLU A 7 -126.37 84.51 -96.58
CA GLU A 7 -125.27 83.96 -97.37
C GLU A 7 -123.92 84.20 -96.70
N GLY A 8 -123.68 85.41 -96.16
CA GLY A 8 -122.47 85.74 -95.40
C GLY A 8 -122.30 84.87 -94.15
N PHE A 9 -123.35 84.73 -93.34
CA PHE A 9 -123.37 83.83 -92.19
C PHE A 9 -123.14 82.37 -92.59
N ALA A 10 -123.87 81.87 -93.60
CA ALA A 10 -123.72 80.49 -94.09
C ALA A 10 -122.30 80.21 -94.59
N ARG A 11 -121.67 81.14 -95.32
CA ARG A 11 -120.27 81.03 -95.74
C ARG A 11 -119.32 81.00 -94.56
N SER A 12 -119.41 81.97 -93.64
CA SER A 12 -118.53 82.00 -92.46
C SER A 12 -118.63 80.73 -91.61
N MET A 13 -119.84 80.17 -91.49
CA MET A 13 -120.10 78.90 -90.80
C MET A 13 -119.37 77.74 -91.47
N GLY A 14 -119.47 77.62 -92.81
CA GLY A 14 -118.73 76.63 -93.58
C GLY A 14 -117.21 76.80 -93.45
N ASP A 15 -116.72 78.02 -93.69
CA ASP A 15 -115.30 78.43 -93.53
C ASP A 15 -114.69 78.04 -92.17
N ALA A 16 -115.49 78.05 -91.09
CA ALA A 16 -115.08 77.65 -89.74
C ALA A 16 -115.21 76.14 -89.49
N GLN A 17 -116.30 75.51 -89.95
CA GLN A 17 -116.53 74.07 -89.80
C GLN A 17 -115.56 73.23 -90.64
N GLU A 18 -115.20 73.68 -91.84
CA GLU A 18 -114.16 73.07 -92.67
C GLU A 18 -112.78 73.17 -92.02
N TRP A 19 -112.43 74.32 -91.43
CA TRP A 19 -111.19 74.50 -90.68
C TRP A 19 -111.13 73.57 -89.46
N MET A 20 -112.19 73.51 -88.65
CA MET A 20 -112.24 72.65 -87.46
C MET A 20 -112.15 71.18 -87.85
N LYS A 21 -112.85 70.75 -88.90
CA LYS A 21 -112.80 69.38 -89.42
C LYS A 21 -111.39 69.02 -89.91
N ALA A 22 -110.72 69.89 -90.66
CA ALA A 22 -109.35 69.65 -91.13
C ALA A 22 -108.33 69.58 -89.96
N VAL A 23 -108.55 70.35 -88.89
CA VAL A 23 -107.75 70.26 -87.66
C VAL A 23 -108.03 68.96 -86.91
N GLN A 24 -109.30 68.57 -86.73
CA GLN A 24 -109.68 67.30 -86.09
C GLN A 24 -109.13 66.08 -86.85
N GLU A 25 -109.18 66.08 -88.18
CA GLU A 25 -108.59 65.02 -89.03
C GLU A 25 -107.07 64.94 -88.86
N ARG A 26 -106.36 66.08 -88.83
CA ARG A 26 -104.92 66.11 -88.56
C ARG A 26 -104.56 65.65 -87.15
N LEU A 27 -105.40 65.96 -86.15
CA LEU A 27 -105.23 65.46 -84.78
C LEU A 27 -105.42 63.95 -84.73
N GLN A 28 -106.48 63.39 -85.31
CA GLN A 28 -106.74 61.93 -85.33
C GLN A 28 -105.58 61.12 -85.93
N ILE A 29 -104.85 61.66 -86.92
CA ILE A 29 -103.65 61.02 -87.50
C ILE A 29 -102.46 61.03 -86.53
N ASN A 30 -102.32 62.09 -85.71
CA ASN A 30 -101.19 62.26 -84.79
C ASN A 30 -101.46 61.76 -83.37
N ASP A 31 -102.71 61.56 -82.98
CA ASP A 31 -103.17 61.21 -81.62
C ASP A 31 -102.92 59.73 -81.27
N ASN A 32 -101.65 59.35 -81.33
CA ASN A 32 -101.16 58.01 -81.12
C ASN A 32 -99.80 58.07 -80.41
N THR A 33 -99.64 57.34 -79.32
CA THR A 33 -98.39 57.26 -78.54
C THR A 33 -97.49 56.09 -78.94
N GLN A 34 -97.96 55.20 -79.82
CA GLN A 34 -97.30 53.92 -80.16
C GLN A 34 -96.25 54.06 -81.27
N GLY A 35 -95.18 53.27 -81.18
CA GLY A 35 -94.06 53.23 -82.11
C GLY A 35 -92.80 53.97 -81.62
N PRO A 36 -91.75 54.01 -82.45
CA PRO A 36 -90.42 54.45 -82.01
C PRO A 36 -90.36 55.93 -81.65
N ARG A 37 -89.45 56.27 -80.73
CA ARG A 37 -89.27 57.62 -80.15
C ARG A 37 -89.21 58.74 -81.19
N ALA A 38 -88.53 58.52 -82.31
CA ALA A 38 -88.44 59.50 -83.40
C ALA A 38 -89.79 59.77 -84.10
N ALA A 39 -90.68 58.78 -84.17
CA ALA A 39 -92.04 58.96 -84.67
C ALA A 39 -92.93 59.70 -83.64
N LEU A 40 -92.78 59.40 -82.36
CA LEU A 40 -93.46 60.12 -81.28
C LEU A 40 -93.06 61.62 -81.26
N GLU A 41 -91.76 61.90 -81.41
CA GLU A 41 -91.23 63.27 -81.50
C GLU A 41 -91.70 64.01 -82.75
N ALA A 42 -91.86 63.31 -83.88
CA ALA A 42 -92.45 63.89 -85.08
C ALA A 42 -93.93 64.27 -84.89
N ARG A 43 -94.72 63.42 -84.22
CA ARG A 43 -96.12 63.72 -83.84
C ARG A 43 -96.20 64.86 -82.82
N LEU A 44 -95.25 64.95 -81.89
CA LEU A 44 -95.17 66.06 -80.92
C LEU A 44 -95.01 67.40 -81.65
N ARG A 45 -94.04 67.50 -82.57
CA ARG A 45 -93.81 68.70 -83.39
C ARG A 45 -94.98 69.03 -84.33
N GLU A 46 -95.73 68.02 -84.80
CA GLU A 46 -96.91 68.25 -85.64
C GLU A 46 -98.12 68.71 -84.82
N THR A 47 -98.35 68.17 -83.62
CA THR A 47 -99.40 68.66 -82.71
C THR A 47 -99.08 70.05 -82.17
N GLU A 48 -97.81 70.37 -81.90
CA GLU A 48 -97.36 71.73 -81.59
C GLU A 48 -97.75 72.71 -82.72
N LYS A 49 -97.44 72.36 -83.97
CA LYS A 49 -97.85 73.12 -85.17
C LYS A 49 -99.38 73.21 -85.33
N ILE A 50 -100.15 72.22 -84.88
CA ILE A 50 -101.62 72.31 -84.87
C ILE A 50 -102.09 73.30 -83.79
N CYS A 51 -101.55 73.22 -82.57
CA CYS A 51 -101.83 74.18 -81.49
C CYS A 51 -101.49 75.63 -81.88
N GLN A 52 -100.42 75.85 -82.64
CA GLN A 52 -100.05 77.18 -83.18
C GLN A 52 -101.09 77.78 -84.15
N LEU A 53 -102.04 76.99 -84.67
CA LEU A 53 -103.14 77.47 -85.52
C LEU A 53 -104.39 77.90 -84.73
N GLU A 54 -104.45 77.67 -83.41
CA GLU A 54 -105.59 78.04 -82.55
C GLU A 54 -106.02 79.53 -82.70
N PRO A 55 -105.10 80.51 -82.88
CA PRO A 55 -105.49 81.89 -83.16
C PRO A 55 -106.21 82.11 -84.51
N GLU A 56 -105.88 81.32 -85.54
CA GLU A 56 -106.59 81.36 -86.83
C GLU A 56 -108.04 80.85 -86.67
N GLY A 57 -108.19 79.73 -85.96
CA GLY A 57 -109.49 79.15 -85.64
C GLY A 57 -110.38 80.10 -84.83
N ARG A 58 -109.82 80.81 -83.82
CA ARG A 58 -110.57 81.86 -83.11
C ARG A 58 -111.03 82.97 -84.04
N VAL A 59 -110.18 83.44 -84.96
CA VAL A 59 -110.57 84.46 -85.95
C VAL A 59 -111.69 83.98 -86.87
N LYS A 60 -111.69 82.69 -87.27
CA LYS A 60 -112.80 82.08 -88.04
C LYS A 60 -114.11 82.10 -87.24
N VAL A 61 -114.10 81.71 -85.96
CA VAL A 61 -115.29 81.73 -85.09
C VAL A 61 -115.77 83.16 -84.81
N ASP A 62 -114.88 84.11 -84.59
CA ASP A 62 -115.20 85.54 -84.44
C ASP A 62 -115.90 86.12 -85.70
N MET A 63 -115.50 85.65 -86.90
CA MET A 63 -116.19 86.02 -88.15
C MET A 63 -117.61 85.46 -88.19
N VAL A 64 -117.84 84.23 -87.72
CA VAL A 64 -119.20 83.65 -87.60
C VAL A 64 -120.06 84.45 -86.63
N LEU A 65 -119.52 84.83 -85.48
CA LEU A 65 -120.24 85.64 -84.48
C LEU A 65 -120.67 86.99 -85.06
N ARG A 66 -119.76 87.74 -85.70
CA ARG A 66 -120.08 89.03 -86.34
C ARG A 66 -121.07 88.90 -87.50
N ALA A 67 -120.97 87.84 -88.31
CA ALA A 67 -121.92 87.57 -89.38
C ALA A 67 -123.32 87.22 -88.84
N ALA A 68 -123.39 86.51 -87.70
CA ALA A 68 -124.63 86.19 -87.03
C ALA A 68 -125.26 87.41 -86.35
N GLU A 69 -124.49 88.32 -85.74
CA GLU A 69 -125.00 89.59 -85.20
C GLU A 69 -125.70 90.41 -86.30
N ALA A 70 -125.07 90.55 -87.47
CA ALA A 70 -125.63 91.24 -88.64
C ALA A 70 -126.91 90.56 -89.18
N LEU A 71 -126.96 89.21 -89.16
CA LEU A 71 -128.15 88.46 -89.56
C LEU A 71 -129.28 88.57 -88.53
N LEU A 72 -128.98 88.46 -87.23
CA LEU A 72 -129.95 88.56 -86.13
C LEU A 72 -130.63 89.93 -86.08
N ALA A 73 -129.91 90.99 -86.46
CA ALA A 73 -130.45 92.35 -86.58
C ALA A 73 -131.44 92.54 -87.76
N CYS A 74 -131.42 91.66 -88.76
CA CYS A 74 -132.26 91.78 -89.98
C CYS A 74 -133.27 90.64 -90.19
N CYS A 75 -133.21 89.56 -89.39
CA CYS A 75 -134.07 88.39 -89.53
C CYS A 75 -135.42 88.54 -88.80
N ARG A 76 -136.35 87.60 -89.06
CA ARG A 76 -137.64 87.53 -88.37
C ARG A 76 -137.52 86.79 -87.03
N GLU A 77 -138.42 87.07 -86.09
CA GLU A 77 -138.41 86.45 -84.75
C GLU A 77 -138.46 84.91 -84.78
N ASP A 78 -139.17 84.32 -85.75
CA ASP A 78 -139.26 82.87 -85.97
C ASP A 78 -137.93 82.23 -86.39
N GLN A 79 -136.99 83.00 -86.95
CA GLN A 79 -135.70 82.51 -87.47
C GLN A 79 -134.56 82.65 -86.45
N LYS A 80 -134.69 83.56 -85.47
CA LYS A 80 -133.71 83.76 -84.40
C LYS A 80 -133.34 82.49 -83.61
N PRO A 81 -134.28 81.61 -83.17
CA PRO A 81 -133.91 80.42 -82.41
C PRO A 81 -133.03 79.43 -83.20
N GLU A 82 -133.22 79.32 -84.52
CA GLU A 82 -132.41 78.47 -85.40
C GLU A 82 -130.97 79.02 -85.53
N ILE A 83 -130.83 80.33 -85.76
CA ILE A 83 -129.53 81.00 -85.85
C ILE A 83 -128.78 80.90 -84.52
N LEU A 84 -129.47 81.08 -83.39
CA LEU A 84 -128.90 80.95 -82.05
C LEU A 84 -128.56 79.50 -81.67
N ALA A 85 -129.25 78.49 -82.22
CA ALA A 85 -128.84 77.10 -82.08
C ALA A 85 -127.52 76.87 -82.82
N ARG A 86 -127.45 77.20 -84.12
CA ARG A 86 -126.25 77.03 -84.95
C ARG A 86 -125.01 77.77 -84.40
N LEU A 87 -125.20 78.91 -83.73
CA LEU A 87 -124.12 79.59 -83.00
C LEU A 87 -123.61 78.81 -81.78
N ARG A 88 -124.50 78.16 -81.01
CA ARG A 88 -124.10 77.29 -79.90
C ARG A 88 -123.38 76.05 -80.43
N ASP A 89 -123.87 75.47 -81.51
CA ASP A 89 -123.31 74.26 -82.12
C ASP A 89 -121.87 74.52 -82.61
N VAL A 90 -121.62 75.62 -83.34
CA VAL A 90 -120.25 75.94 -83.81
C VAL A 90 -119.32 76.34 -82.66
N LYS A 91 -119.87 76.97 -81.61
CA LYS A 91 -119.09 77.30 -80.41
C LYS A 91 -118.72 76.04 -79.62
N ALA A 92 -119.63 75.08 -79.49
CA ALA A 92 -119.35 73.80 -78.85
C ALA A 92 -118.31 72.99 -79.65
N GLN A 93 -118.43 72.95 -80.99
CA GLN A 93 -117.43 72.36 -81.89
C GLN A 93 -116.06 73.03 -81.75
N TRP A 94 -116.03 74.35 -81.54
CA TRP A 94 -114.80 75.09 -81.27
C TRP A 94 -114.17 74.70 -79.93
N GLU A 95 -114.95 74.75 -78.84
CA GLU A 95 -114.50 74.38 -77.49
C GLU A 95 -114.04 72.92 -77.43
N GLU A 96 -114.72 72.00 -78.12
CA GLU A 96 -114.31 70.60 -78.33
C GLU A 96 -112.99 70.50 -79.11
N THR A 97 -112.85 71.26 -80.21
CA THR A 97 -111.63 71.24 -81.04
C THR A 97 -110.41 71.73 -80.26
N VAL A 98 -110.50 72.86 -79.54
CA VAL A 98 -109.39 73.37 -78.71
C VAL A 98 -109.05 72.41 -77.56
N THR A 99 -110.07 71.81 -76.95
CA THR A 99 -109.88 70.77 -75.92
C THR A 99 -109.13 69.57 -76.53
N TYR A 100 -109.48 69.14 -77.74
CA TYR A 100 -108.81 68.03 -78.41
C TYR A 100 -107.38 68.36 -78.83
N MET A 101 -107.13 69.57 -79.37
CA MET A 101 -105.78 70.08 -79.68
C MET A 101 -104.89 69.99 -78.43
N THR A 102 -105.38 70.52 -77.31
CA THR A 102 -104.66 70.57 -76.02
C THR A 102 -104.41 69.16 -75.47
N HIS A 103 -105.44 68.31 -75.38
CA HIS A 103 -105.32 66.95 -74.84
C HIS A 103 -104.42 66.06 -75.71
N CYS A 104 -104.51 66.14 -77.02
CA CYS A 104 -103.67 65.38 -77.95
C CYS A 104 -102.19 65.77 -77.80
N HIS A 105 -101.90 67.08 -77.83
CA HIS A 105 -100.54 67.60 -77.67
C HIS A 105 -99.95 67.22 -76.30
N SER A 106 -100.62 67.54 -75.19
CA SER A 106 -100.13 67.23 -73.85
C SER A 106 -100.00 65.73 -73.58
N ARG A 107 -100.84 64.87 -74.19
CA ARG A 107 -100.68 63.40 -74.09
C ARG A 107 -99.39 62.93 -74.74
N ILE A 108 -99.08 63.43 -75.94
CA ILE A 108 -97.88 63.05 -76.69
C ILE A 108 -96.62 63.64 -76.03
N GLU A 109 -96.68 64.90 -75.60
CA GLU A 109 -95.61 65.57 -74.85
C GLU A 109 -95.25 64.82 -73.57
N TRP A 110 -96.26 64.48 -72.76
CA TRP A 110 -96.07 63.76 -71.50
C TRP A 110 -95.39 62.39 -71.70
N VAL A 111 -95.84 61.60 -72.68
CA VAL A 111 -95.22 60.30 -72.97
C VAL A 111 -93.79 60.46 -73.51
N TRP A 112 -93.53 61.47 -74.35
CA TRP A 112 -92.18 61.73 -74.86
C TRP A 112 -91.23 62.20 -73.75
N LEU A 113 -91.68 63.07 -72.85
CA LEU A 113 -90.90 63.56 -71.71
C LEU A 113 -90.59 62.42 -70.73
N HIS A 114 -91.60 61.65 -70.32
CA HIS A 114 -91.46 60.50 -69.43
C HIS A 114 -90.51 59.43 -70.01
N TRP A 115 -90.58 59.15 -71.33
CA TRP A 115 -89.60 58.29 -72.00
C TRP A 115 -88.19 58.91 -72.02
N SER A 116 -88.06 60.24 -72.05
CA SER A 116 -86.75 60.93 -71.96
C SER A 116 -86.12 60.77 -70.59
N GLU A 117 -86.90 60.96 -69.53
CA GLU A 117 -86.48 60.80 -68.13
C GLU A 117 -86.04 59.36 -67.83
N TYR A 118 -86.82 58.37 -68.29
CA TYR A 118 -86.45 56.96 -68.22
C TYR A 118 -85.11 56.67 -68.93
N LEU A 119 -84.92 57.17 -70.16
CA LEU A 119 -83.67 56.94 -70.89
C LEU A 119 -82.46 57.54 -70.17
N LEU A 120 -82.59 58.73 -69.57
CA LEU A 120 -81.52 59.33 -68.76
C LEU A 120 -81.17 58.46 -67.54
N ALA A 121 -82.16 58.03 -66.77
CA ALA A 121 -81.95 57.20 -65.57
C ALA A 121 -81.41 55.80 -65.92
N ARG A 122 -81.90 55.19 -67.00
CA ARG A 122 -81.38 53.93 -67.55
C ARG A 122 -79.92 54.05 -67.99
N ASP A 123 -79.56 55.16 -68.65
CA ASP A 123 -78.19 55.38 -69.11
C ASP A 123 -77.24 55.76 -67.96
N GLU A 124 -77.76 56.29 -66.85
CA GLU A 124 -77.00 56.43 -65.58
C GLU A 124 -76.73 55.07 -64.94
N PHE A 125 -77.75 54.21 -64.85
CA PHE A 125 -77.60 52.84 -64.38
C PHE A 125 -76.59 52.05 -65.24
N TYR A 126 -76.66 52.14 -66.57
CA TYR A 126 -75.70 51.47 -67.45
C TYR A 126 -74.26 52.02 -67.34
N ARG A 127 -74.07 53.32 -67.06
CA ARG A 127 -72.75 53.89 -66.77
C ARG A 127 -72.18 53.36 -65.44
N TRP A 128 -73.01 53.21 -64.41
CA TRP A 128 -72.60 52.53 -63.17
C TRP A 128 -72.29 51.04 -63.41
N PHE A 129 -73.14 50.35 -64.16
CA PHE A 129 -73.02 48.92 -64.46
C PHE A 129 -71.71 48.59 -65.18
N GLN A 130 -71.35 49.37 -66.21
CA GLN A 130 -70.07 49.22 -66.93
C GLN A 130 -68.88 49.42 -65.99
N LYS A 131 -68.90 50.45 -65.14
CA LYS A 131 -67.86 50.70 -64.13
C LYS A 131 -67.72 49.52 -63.16
N MET A 132 -68.84 49.00 -62.63
CA MET A 132 -68.81 47.87 -61.69
C MET A 132 -68.33 46.57 -62.38
N THR A 133 -68.72 46.35 -63.64
CA THR A 133 -68.26 45.21 -64.45
C THR A 133 -66.75 45.20 -64.60
N VAL A 134 -66.13 46.35 -64.95
CA VAL A 134 -64.67 46.48 -65.09
C VAL A 134 -63.95 46.35 -63.74
N VAL A 135 -64.54 46.81 -62.64
CA VAL A 135 -63.96 46.63 -61.28
C VAL A 135 -63.98 45.17 -60.82
N LEU A 136 -64.96 44.37 -61.27
CA LEU A 136 -65.11 42.96 -60.91
C LEU A 136 -64.56 41.99 -61.97
N GLU A 137 -63.99 42.48 -63.07
CA GLU A 137 -63.40 41.67 -64.14
C GLU A 137 -62.04 41.04 -63.77
N PRO A 138 -61.08 41.75 -63.14
CA PRO A 138 -59.84 41.14 -62.68
C PRO A 138 -60.10 40.09 -61.58
N PRO A 139 -59.41 38.94 -61.57
CA PRO A 139 -59.51 37.95 -60.49
C PRO A 139 -59.03 38.53 -59.13
N VAL A 140 -59.18 37.74 -58.06
CA VAL A 140 -58.59 38.09 -56.76
C VAL A 140 -57.07 37.87 -56.81
N GLU A 141 -56.30 38.95 -56.69
CA GLU A 141 -54.85 38.88 -56.56
C GLU A 141 -54.46 38.29 -55.20
N LEU A 142 -53.77 37.15 -55.19
CA LEU A 142 -53.32 36.51 -53.95
C LEU A 142 -52.34 37.43 -53.19
N GLN A 143 -52.57 37.62 -51.90
CA GLN A 143 -51.81 38.56 -51.07
C GLN A 143 -50.75 37.90 -50.19
N LEU A 144 -49.82 38.70 -49.67
CA LEU A 144 -48.66 38.24 -48.90
C LEU A 144 -49.01 37.81 -47.46
N GLY A 145 -50.05 38.41 -46.84
CA GLY A 145 -50.40 38.15 -45.44
C GLY A 145 -51.88 38.40 -45.10
N LEU A 146 -52.23 38.07 -43.85
CA LEU A 146 -53.59 38.18 -43.32
C LEU A 146 -54.14 39.63 -43.33
N LYS A 147 -53.29 40.65 -43.13
CA LYS A 147 -53.73 42.05 -43.07
C LYS A 147 -54.24 42.52 -44.45
N GLU A 148 -53.52 42.10 -45.48
CA GLU A 148 -53.77 42.42 -46.88
C GLU A 148 -55.01 41.66 -47.38
N LYS A 149 -55.16 40.38 -46.99
CA LYS A 149 -56.38 39.58 -47.23
C LYS A 149 -57.62 40.22 -46.58
N ARG A 150 -57.55 40.59 -45.29
CA ARG A 150 -58.62 41.32 -44.58
C ARG A 150 -59.01 42.64 -45.25
N TRP A 151 -58.02 43.38 -45.78
CA TRP A 151 -58.27 44.62 -46.50
C TRP A 151 -58.99 44.38 -47.83
N GLN A 152 -58.57 43.38 -48.61
CA GLN A 152 -59.28 42.97 -49.83
C GLN A 152 -60.72 42.55 -49.55
N LEU A 153 -60.95 41.78 -48.48
CA LEU A 153 -62.28 41.38 -48.04
C LEU A 153 -63.17 42.59 -47.74
N SER A 154 -62.70 43.52 -46.90
CA SER A 154 -63.44 44.73 -46.57
C SER A 154 -63.75 45.58 -47.81
N HIS A 155 -62.81 45.66 -48.77
CA HIS A 155 -63.05 46.31 -50.06
C HIS A 155 -64.12 45.59 -50.90
N ALA A 156 -64.09 44.25 -50.97
CA ALA A 156 -65.09 43.47 -51.70
C ALA A 156 -66.49 43.58 -51.08
N GLN A 157 -66.61 43.58 -49.75
CA GLN A 157 -67.87 43.81 -49.05
C GLN A 157 -68.45 45.20 -49.35
N VAL A 158 -67.60 46.24 -49.43
CA VAL A 158 -68.02 47.58 -49.87
C VAL A 158 -68.47 47.58 -51.34
N LEU A 159 -67.84 46.81 -52.24
CA LEU A 159 -68.31 46.67 -53.62
C LEU A 159 -69.66 45.95 -53.70
N LEU A 160 -69.87 44.88 -52.93
CA LEU A 160 -71.15 44.17 -52.84
C LEU A 160 -72.28 45.09 -52.33
N GLN A 161 -72.06 45.82 -51.23
CA GLN A 161 -73.03 46.80 -50.73
C GLN A 161 -73.35 47.89 -51.78
N ASN A 162 -72.36 48.30 -52.60
CA ASN A 162 -72.59 49.24 -53.70
C ASN A 162 -73.41 48.64 -54.86
N VAL A 163 -73.41 47.31 -55.05
CA VAL A 163 -74.32 46.61 -55.96
C VAL A 163 -75.72 46.54 -55.37
N ASP A 164 -75.86 46.07 -54.13
CA ASP A 164 -77.17 45.94 -53.46
C ASP A 164 -77.92 47.27 -53.34
N ASN A 165 -77.20 48.37 -53.12
CA ASN A 165 -77.77 49.72 -53.12
C ASN A 165 -78.41 50.13 -54.46
N GLN A 166 -78.05 49.49 -55.59
CA GLN A 166 -78.68 49.75 -56.89
C GLN A 166 -79.92 48.90 -57.16
N ALA A 167 -80.24 47.89 -56.36
CA ALA A 167 -81.44 47.06 -56.54
C ALA A 167 -82.72 47.92 -56.65
N MET A 168 -82.89 48.88 -55.74
CA MET A 168 -84.04 49.80 -55.76
C MET A 168 -84.07 50.77 -56.95
N LEU A 169 -82.95 51.01 -57.64
CA LEU A 169 -82.95 51.77 -58.89
C LEU A 169 -83.34 50.86 -60.06
N LEU A 170 -82.81 49.63 -60.10
CA LEU A 170 -83.17 48.64 -61.10
C LEU A 170 -84.68 48.30 -61.04
N ASP A 171 -85.23 48.02 -59.86
CA ASP A 171 -86.64 47.67 -59.71
C ASP A 171 -87.55 48.80 -60.24
N ARG A 172 -87.25 50.06 -59.91
CA ARG A 172 -87.95 51.23 -60.46
C ARG A 172 -87.80 51.38 -61.97
N LEU A 173 -86.61 51.12 -62.52
CA LEU A 173 -86.39 51.15 -63.96
C LEU A 173 -87.18 50.04 -64.68
N LEU A 174 -87.36 48.87 -64.06
CA LEU A 174 -88.18 47.79 -64.61
C LEU A 174 -89.68 48.14 -64.55
N GLU A 175 -90.16 48.69 -63.43
CA GLU A 175 -91.53 49.18 -63.28
C GLU A 175 -91.85 50.28 -64.32
N GLU A 176 -90.96 51.27 -64.49
CA GLU A 176 -91.16 52.35 -65.46
C GLU A 176 -90.98 51.89 -66.91
N ALA A 177 -90.12 50.91 -67.19
CA ALA A 177 -90.03 50.28 -68.51
C ALA A 177 -91.36 49.59 -68.88
N ALA A 178 -91.98 48.85 -67.95
CA ALA A 178 -93.28 48.25 -68.18
C ALA A 178 -94.42 49.29 -68.30
N SER A 179 -94.40 50.33 -67.46
CA SER A 179 -95.27 51.52 -67.52
C SER A 179 -95.21 52.23 -68.88
N LEU A 180 -94.01 52.34 -69.46
CA LEU A 180 -93.76 52.92 -70.79
C LEU A 180 -94.15 51.97 -71.91
N PHE A 181 -93.76 50.69 -71.86
CA PHE A 181 -94.05 49.71 -72.92
C PHE A 181 -95.54 49.62 -73.22
N ASN A 182 -96.39 49.57 -72.18
CA ASN A 182 -97.85 49.57 -72.33
C ASN A 182 -98.41 50.83 -73.05
N ARG A 183 -97.66 51.94 -73.07
CA ARG A 183 -98.06 53.20 -73.73
C ARG A 183 -97.43 53.41 -75.12
N ILE A 184 -96.30 52.78 -75.41
CA ILE A 184 -95.50 53.06 -76.63
C ILE A 184 -95.21 51.83 -77.51
N GLY A 185 -95.27 50.61 -76.99
CA GLY A 185 -95.08 49.38 -77.76
C GLY A 185 -93.70 49.23 -78.43
N ASP A 186 -92.68 49.95 -77.95
CA ASP A 186 -91.34 49.97 -78.54
C ASP A 186 -90.43 48.87 -77.93
N PRO A 187 -89.72 48.06 -78.75
CA PRO A 187 -88.85 47.00 -78.25
C PRO A 187 -87.70 47.43 -77.32
N SER A 188 -87.31 48.71 -77.30
CA SER A 188 -86.23 49.18 -76.41
C SER A 188 -86.60 49.21 -74.92
N VAL A 189 -87.87 48.95 -74.58
CA VAL A 189 -88.38 48.82 -73.21
C VAL A 189 -89.28 47.59 -73.00
N ASP A 190 -89.29 46.65 -73.95
CA ASP A 190 -90.13 45.45 -73.86
C ASP A 190 -89.71 44.49 -72.74
N GLU A 191 -90.47 43.41 -72.54
CA GLU A 191 -90.17 42.43 -71.50
C GLU A 191 -88.78 41.78 -71.65
N ASP A 192 -88.25 41.65 -72.86
CA ASP A 192 -86.99 40.96 -73.12
C ASP A 192 -85.80 41.91 -72.90
N ALA A 193 -85.96 43.20 -73.22
CA ALA A 193 -85.07 44.27 -72.77
C ALA A 193 -85.02 44.35 -71.22
N GLN A 194 -86.18 44.26 -70.55
CA GLN A 194 -86.28 44.23 -69.09
C GLN A 194 -85.61 42.99 -68.47
N LYS A 195 -85.95 41.78 -68.96
CA LYS A 195 -85.32 40.51 -68.54
C LYS A 195 -83.80 40.56 -68.72
N LYS A 196 -83.32 41.12 -69.84
CA LYS A 196 -81.89 41.30 -70.10
C LYS A 196 -81.23 42.23 -69.08
N MET A 197 -81.77 43.43 -68.86
CA MET A 197 -81.20 44.40 -67.90
C MET A 197 -81.11 43.82 -66.48
N LYS A 198 -82.12 43.03 -66.09
CA LYS A 198 -82.10 42.29 -64.81
C LYS A 198 -81.04 41.19 -64.79
N ALA A 199 -80.97 40.33 -65.81
CA ALA A 199 -79.98 39.25 -65.87
C ALA A 199 -78.53 39.77 -65.93
N GLU A 200 -78.29 40.92 -66.57
CA GLU A 200 -77.01 41.62 -66.56
C GLU A 200 -76.62 42.04 -65.13
N TYR A 201 -77.53 42.68 -64.39
CA TYR A 201 -77.33 43.04 -62.98
C TYR A 201 -77.12 41.82 -62.07
N ASP A 202 -77.97 40.80 -62.17
CA ASP A 202 -77.90 39.60 -61.33
C ASP A 202 -76.55 38.87 -61.52
N ALA A 203 -76.00 38.88 -62.74
CA ALA A 203 -74.66 38.36 -63.01
C ALA A 203 -73.53 39.19 -62.36
N VAL A 204 -73.65 40.53 -62.33
CA VAL A 204 -72.72 41.42 -61.61
C VAL A 204 -72.83 41.22 -60.10
N LYS A 205 -74.04 41.09 -59.55
CA LYS A 205 -74.26 40.77 -58.13
C LYS A 205 -73.66 39.41 -57.75
N THR A 206 -73.86 38.38 -58.58
CA THR A 206 -73.28 37.06 -58.36
C THR A 206 -71.74 37.11 -58.38
N LYS A 207 -71.14 37.88 -59.31
CA LYS A 207 -69.68 38.10 -59.31
C LYS A 207 -69.17 38.81 -58.04
N ALA A 208 -69.90 39.82 -57.55
CA ALA A 208 -69.56 40.52 -56.32
C ALA A 208 -69.65 39.60 -55.10
N GLN A 209 -70.73 38.83 -54.99
CA GLN A 209 -70.94 37.85 -53.90
C GLN A 209 -69.84 36.79 -53.90
N ASN A 210 -69.61 36.10 -55.03
CA ASN A 210 -68.58 35.07 -55.16
C ASN A 210 -67.16 35.60 -54.80
N ARG A 211 -66.89 36.90 -55.05
CA ARG A 211 -65.63 37.55 -54.66
C ARG A 211 -65.53 37.76 -53.16
N VAL A 212 -66.63 38.13 -52.50
CA VAL A 212 -66.72 38.21 -51.03
C VAL A 212 -66.56 36.82 -50.43
N ASP A 213 -67.36 35.84 -50.85
CA ASP A 213 -67.34 34.47 -50.30
C ASP A 213 -65.93 33.83 -50.33
N LEU A 214 -65.24 33.97 -51.48
CA LEU A 214 -63.86 33.51 -51.63
C LEU A 214 -62.89 34.24 -50.69
N LEU A 215 -63.02 35.55 -50.54
CA LEU A 215 -62.17 36.35 -49.65
C LEU A 215 -62.49 36.11 -48.17
N GLU A 216 -63.73 35.79 -47.82
CA GLU A 216 -64.12 35.37 -46.48
C GLU A 216 -63.49 34.03 -46.13
N GLN A 217 -63.64 33.01 -46.98
CA GLN A 217 -62.98 31.70 -46.80
C GLN A 217 -61.45 31.86 -46.66
N VAL A 218 -60.81 32.51 -47.63
CA VAL A 218 -59.34 32.67 -47.68
C VAL A 218 -58.79 33.52 -46.52
N THR A 219 -59.61 34.40 -45.95
CA THR A 219 -59.26 35.14 -44.73
C THR A 219 -59.44 34.26 -43.49
N GLN A 220 -60.60 33.60 -43.33
CA GLN A 220 -60.90 32.73 -42.18
C GLN A 220 -59.91 31.56 -42.03
N GLU A 221 -59.49 30.94 -43.15
CA GLU A 221 -58.43 29.92 -43.15
C GLU A 221 -57.10 30.45 -42.61
N HIS A 222 -56.70 31.66 -43.04
CA HIS A 222 -55.47 32.32 -42.55
C HIS A 222 -55.61 32.77 -41.09
N GLU A 223 -56.79 33.22 -40.65
CA GLU A 223 -57.06 33.54 -39.25
C GLU A 223 -56.96 32.32 -38.34
N HIS A 224 -57.55 31.19 -38.74
CA HIS A 224 -57.49 29.94 -37.97
C HIS A 224 -56.05 29.38 -37.91
N PHE A 225 -55.31 29.47 -39.01
CA PHE A 225 -53.88 29.14 -39.04
C PHE A 225 -53.08 30.06 -38.10
N GLN A 226 -53.24 31.38 -38.17
CA GLN A 226 -52.51 32.32 -37.32
C GLN A 226 -52.79 32.09 -35.83
N LEU A 227 -54.05 31.83 -35.45
CA LEU A 227 -54.41 31.50 -34.06
C LEU A 227 -53.71 30.20 -33.59
N SER A 228 -53.64 29.20 -34.47
CA SER A 228 -52.95 27.94 -34.18
C SER A 228 -51.42 28.13 -34.08
N VAL A 229 -50.83 29.03 -34.88
CA VAL A 229 -49.42 29.43 -34.80
C VAL A 229 -49.14 30.14 -33.48
N ASP A 230 -50.00 31.08 -33.08
CA ASP A 230 -49.85 31.83 -31.83
C ASP A 230 -49.95 30.90 -30.60
N GLU A 231 -50.89 29.94 -30.59
CA GLU A 231 -50.95 28.90 -29.54
C GLU A 231 -49.67 28.05 -29.51
N PHE A 232 -49.22 27.57 -30.66
CA PHE A 232 -48.04 26.70 -30.75
C PHE A 232 -46.74 27.42 -30.37
N GLN A 233 -46.57 28.70 -30.73
CA GLN A 233 -45.43 29.50 -30.31
C GLN A 233 -45.43 29.77 -28.79
N LEU A 234 -46.61 30.01 -28.19
CA LEU A 234 -46.75 30.12 -26.73
C LEU A 234 -46.41 28.80 -26.03
N TRP A 235 -46.87 27.66 -26.56
CA TRP A 235 -46.52 26.34 -26.05
C TRP A 235 -45.02 26.04 -26.18
N LEU A 236 -44.42 26.26 -27.37
CA LEU A 236 -42.99 26.09 -27.61
C LEU A 236 -42.18 26.91 -26.60
N LYS A 237 -42.51 28.20 -26.43
CA LYS A 237 -41.84 29.07 -25.45
C LYS A 237 -41.93 28.51 -24.02
N ALA A 238 -43.11 28.06 -23.59
CA ALA A 238 -43.30 27.50 -22.26
C ALA A 238 -42.50 26.20 -22.04
N VAL A 239 -42.39 25.33 -23.05
CA VAL A 239 -41.56 24.11 -22.96
C VAL A 239 -40.07 24.45 -23.01
N VAL A 240 -39.63 25.40 -23.86
CA VAL A 240 -38.26 25.93 -23.88
C VAL A 240 -37.87 26.46 -22.49
N GLU A 241 -38.72 27.28 -21.86
CA GLU A 241 -38.48 27.82 -20.52
C GLU A 241 -38.44 26.71 -19.44
N ARG A 242 -39.31 25.69 -19.52
CA ARG A 242 -39.29 24.52 -18.62
C ARG A 242 -38.01 23.69 -18.75
N VAL A 243 -37.55 23.38 -19.97
CA VAL A 243 -36.29 22.65 -20.19
C VAL A 243 -35.11 23.47 -19.67
N HIS A 244 -35.05 24.78 -19.98
CA HIS A 244 -34.01 25.66 -19.45
C HIS A 244 -34.05 25.80 -17.91
N GLY A 245 -35.22 25.69 -17.28
CA GLY A 245 -35.37 25.63 -15.83
C GLY A 245 -34.83 24.35 -15.18
N CYS A 246 -34.81 23.23 -15.91
CA CYS A 246 -34.18 21.97 -15.49
C CYS A 246 -32.66 21.98 -15.70
N MET A 247 -32.19 22.71 -16.72
CA MET A 247 -30.78 22.80 -17.08
C MET A 247 -29.93 23.69 -16.15
N GLY A 248 -28.61 23.43 -16.19
CA GLY A 248 -27.59 24.33 -15.65
C GLY A 248 -27.43 24.36 -14.11
N ARG A 249 -26.43 25.13 -13.67
CA ARG A 249 -26.00 25.22 -12.25
C ARG A 249 -26.96 26.01 -11.34
N LYS A 250 -27.96 26.71 -11.90
CA LYS A 250 -28.94 27.51 -11.13
C LYS A 250 -30.17 26.72 -10.69
N CYS A 251 -30.49 25.62 -11.37
CA CYS A 251 -31.60 24.75 -10.98
C CYS A 251 -31.31 24.12 -9.60
N ARG A 252 -32.29 24.17 -8.70
CA ARG A 252 -32.18 23.73 -7.29
C ARG A 252 -32.61 22.27 -7.04
N LEU A 253 -33.23 21.63 -8.03
CA LEU A 253 -33.71 20.25 -7.96
C LEU A 253 -32.55 19.25 -7.85
N SER A 254 -32.78 18.08 -7.23
CA SER A 254 -31.80 16.99 -7.23
C SER A 254 -31.67 16.36 -8.63
N THR A 255 -30.65 15.55 -8.85
CA THR A 255 -30.47 14.81 -10.12
C THR A 255 -31.70 13.95 -10.47
N LYS A 256 -32.41 13.42 -9.46
CA LYS A 256 -33.61 12.60 -9.64
C LYS A 256 -34.84 13.46 -9.98
N ASP A 257 -35.06 14.55 -9.26
CA ASP A 257 -36.23 15.41 -9.50
C ASP A 257 -36.12 16.19 -10.82
N ARG A 258 -34.89 16.45 -11.30
CA ARG A 258 -34.65 16.93 -12.68
C ARG A 258 -35.01 15.88 -13.72
N LEU A 259 -34.66 14.61 -13.48
CA LEU A 259 -35.00 13.54 -14.42
C LEU A 259 -36.53 13.36 -14.51
N SER A 260 -37.25 13.37 -13.39
CA SER A 260 -38.72 13.32 -13.43
C SER A 260 -39.31 14.57 -14.11
N ALA A 261 -38.83 15.78 -13.81
CA ALA A 261 -39.31 17.00 -14.47
C ALA A 261 -39.05 17.00 -16.00
N LEU A 262 -37.94 16.38 -16.45
CA LEU A 262 -37.68 16.15 -17.87
C LEU A 262 -38.58 15.05 -18.44
N GLN A 263 -38.95 14.03 -17.69
CA GLN A 263 -39.91 13.00 -18.12
C GLN A 263 -41.34 13.54 -18.22
N ASP A 264 -41.73 14.46 -17.33
CA ASP A 264 -42.98 15.20 -17.43
C ASP A 264 -43.02 16.03 -18.73
N ILE A 265 -41.92 16.74 -19.04
CA ILE A 265 -41.74 17.44 -20.33
C ILE A 265 -41.74 16.46 -21.52
N ALA A 266 -41.22 15.24 -21.36
CA ALA A 266 -41.22 14.23 -22.41
C ALA A 266 -42.64 13.87 -22.88
N SER A 267 -43.61 13.89 -21.96
CA SER A 267 -45.01 13.63 -22.25
C SER A 267 -45.71 14.75 -23.06
N ASP A 268 -45.16 15.97 -23.06
CA ASP A 268 -45.67 17.09 -23.86
C ASP A 268 -45.24 17.02 -25.34
N PHE A 269 -44.07 16.45 -25.66
CA PHE A 269 -43.55 16.43 -27.03
C PHE A 269 -44.52 15.79 -28.06
N PRO A 270 -45.18 14.64 -27.82
CA PRO A 270 -46.15 14.08 -28.76
C PRO A 270 -47.34 15.02 -29.07
N ARG A 271 -47.79 15.81 -28.08
CA ARG A 271 -48.79 16.86 -28.32
C ARG A 271 -48.22 17.98 -29.18
N GLY A 272 -46.96 18.33 -29.00
CA GLY A 272 -46.23 19.28 -29.84
C GLY A 272 -46.15 18.86 -31.30
N GLU A 273 -45.73 17.62 -31.56
CA GLU A 273 -45.62 17.07 -32.92
C GLU A 273 -46.99 16.99 -33.61
N GLU A 274 -48.05 16.56 -32.90
CA GLU A 274 -49.43 16.56 -33.43
C GLU A 274 -49.94 17.98 -33.74
N SER A 275 -49.57 18.97 -32.91
CA SER A 275 -49.89 20.38 -33.14
C SER A 275 -49.13 20.96 -34.35
N LEU A 276 -47.87 20.54 -34.55
CA LEU A 276 -47.06 20.95 -35.69
C LEU A 276 -47.56 20.33 -36.99
N ARG A 277 -47.89 19.02 -37.01
CA ARG A 277 -48.47 18.38 -38.19
C ARG A 277 -49.79 19.02 -38.59
N ARG A 278 -50.64 19.37 -37.62
CA ARG A 278 -51.88 20.13 -37.86
C ARG A 278 -51.62 21.52 -38.46
N LEU A 279 -50.56 22.20 -38.03
CA LEU A 279 -50.14 23.48 -38.60
C LEU A 279 -49.65 23.33 -40.04
N GLU A 280 -48.89 22.28 -40.36
CA GLU A 280 -48.48 21.97 -41.73
C GLU A 280 -49.68 21.61 -42.63
N GLU A 281 -50.64 20.82 -42.10
CA GLU A 281 -51.93 20.51 -42.76
C GLU A 281 -52.74 21.78 -43.06
N GLN A 282 -52.94 22.67 -42.08
CA GLN A 282 -53.66 23.93 -42.25
C GLN A 282 -52.95 24.89 -43.22
N ALA A 283 -51.63 25.01 -43.09
CA ALA A 283 -50.83 25.89 -43.94
C ALA A 283 -50.93 25.50 -45.41
N GLY A 284 -51.17 24.23 -45.74
CA GLY A 284 -51.36 23.78 -47.13
C GLY A 284 -52.41 24.59 -47.90
N GLY A 285 -53.54 24.92 -47.26
CA GLY A 285 -54.59 25.78 -47.87
C GLY A 285 -54.21 27.27 -47.87
N VAL A 286 -53.61 27.75 -46.77
CA VAL A 286 -53.18 29.15 -46.65
C VAL A 286 -52.07 29.50 -47.64
N ILE A 287 -51.14 28.57 -47.92
CA ILE A 287 -50.08 28.67 -48.93
C ILE A 287 -50.67 28.77 -50.34
N GLN A 288 -51.59 27.86 -50.69
CA GLN A 288 -52.26 27.87 -52.01
C GLN A 288 -53.06 29.16 -52.26
N SER A 289 -53.59 29.78 -51.19
CA SER A 289 -54.36 31.03 -51.26
C SER A 289 -53.54 32.30 -51.00
N SER A 290 -52.20 32.24 -50.98
CA SER A 290 -51.31 33.39 -50.74
C SER A 290 -50.36 33.65 -51.91
N SER A 291 -49.79 34.85 -51.98
CA SER A 291 -48.78 35.17 -53.00
C SER A 291 -47.52 34.30 -52.84
N PRO A 292 -46.67 34.11 -53.87
CA PRO A 292 -45.47 33.29 -53.75
C PRO A 292 -44.54 33.69 -52.59
N LEU A 293 -44.42 34.99 -52.31
CA LEU A 293 -43.64 35.52 -51.18
C LEU A 293 -44.36 35.31 -49.83
N GLY A 294 -45.69 35.29 -49.81
CA GLY A 294 -46.48 34.93 -48.64
C GLY A 294 -46.37 33.45 -48.30
N ALA A 295 -46.46 32.60 -49.33
CA ALA A 295 -46.20 31.16 -49.25
C ALA A 295 -44.80 30.87 -48.71
N GLU A 296 -43.75 31.50 -49.28
CA GLU A 296 -42.37 31.36 -48.81
C GLU A 296 -42.23 31.74 -47.33
N LYS A 297 -42.81 32.88 -46.92
CA LYS A 297 -42.84 33.34 -45.52
C LYS A 297 -43.50 32.32 -44.59
N ILE A 298 -44.68 31.79 -44.96
CA ILE A 298 -45.41 30.78 -44.17
C ILE A 298 -44.60 29.48 -44.06
N THR A 299 -44.03 28.99 -45.17
CA THR A 299 -43.17 27.80 -45.13
C THR A 299 -41.96 28.01 -44.24
N ARG A 300 -41.29 29.17 -44.33
CA ARG A 300 -40.12 29.46 -43.48
C ARG A 300 -40.49 29.57 -42.00
N GLU A 301 -41.64 30.15 -41.66
CA GLU A 301 -42.11 30.25 -40.27
C GLU A 301 -42.45 28.86 -39.70
N LEU A 302 -43.04 27.95 -40.49
CA LEU A 302 -43.17 26.53 -40.11
C LEU A 302 -41.82 25.84 -39.92
N GLU A 303 -40.89 26.02 -40.86
CA GLU A 303 -39.56 25.42 -40.74
C GLU A 303 -38.78 25.96 -39.54
N GLU A 304 -38.88 27.26 -39.24
CA GLU A 304 -38.30 27.87 -38.05
C GLU A 304 -38.87 27.21 -36.76
N MET A 305 -40.18 27.00 -36.70
CA MET A 305 -40.83 26.33 -35.56
C MET A 305 -40.47 24.84 -35.46
N ARG A 306 -40.43 24.09 -36.57
CA ARG A 306 -39.96 22.69 -36.63
C ARG A 306 -38.51 22.58 -36.15
N ASN A 307 -37.63 23.44 -36.68
CA ASN A 307 -36.23 23.54 -36.26
C ASN A 307 -36.07 23.83 -34.77
N VAL A 308 -36.96 24.61 -34.15
CA VAL A 308 -36.95 24.87 -32.70
C VAL A 308 -37.38 23.62 -31.92
N LEU A 309 -38.43 22.91 -32.37
CA LEU A 309 -38.89 21.67 -31.75
C LEU A 309 -37.84 20.56 -31.79
N GLU A 310 -37.21 20.35 -32.95
CA GLU A 310 -36.12 19.38 -33.15
C GLU A 310 -34.91 19.69 -32.24
N LYS A 311 -34.49 20.96 -32.17
CA LYS A 311 -33.38 21.39 -31.29
C LYS A 311 -33.74 21.23 -29.82
N LEU A 312 -34.99 21.52 -29.43
CA LEU A 312 -35.47 21.35 -28.06
C LEU A 312 -35.51 19.88 -27.65
N ARG A 313 -35.95 18.99 -28.57
CA ARG A 313 -35.89 17.53 -28.42
C ARG A 313 -34.45 17.06 -28.23
N ALA A 314 -33.52 17.45 -29.10
CA ALA A 314 -32.11 17.04 -29.00
C ALA A 314 -31.42 17.54 -27.71
N LEU A 315 -31.73 18.77 -27.26
CA LEU A 315 -31.26 19.31 -25.98
C LEU A 315 -31.83 18.53 -24.78
N TRP A 316 -33.11 18.18 -24.84
CA TRP A 316 -33.77 17.35 -23.84
C TRP A 316 -33.18 15.92 -23.79
N GLU A 317 -33.02 15.25 -24.93
CA GLU A 317 -32.42 13.90 -25.02
C GLU A 317 -30.98 13.88 -24.46
N GLY A 318 -30.18 14.89 -24.79
CA GLY A 318 -28.81 15.05 -24.29
C GLY A 318 -28.74 15.22 -22.77
N GLU A 319 -29.56 16.10 -22.20
CA GLU A 319 -29.60 16.33 -20.75
C GLU A 319 -30.27 15.19 -19.98
N GLU A 320 -31.32 14.57 -20.50
CA GLU A 320 -31.97 13.41 -19.90
C GLU A 320 -31.04 12.18 -19.91
N GLY A 321 -30.33 11.96 -21.03
CA GLY A 321 -29.27 10.96 -21.14
C GLY A 321 -28.12 11.21 -20.16
N ARG A 322 -27.66 12.46 -20.05
CA ARG A 322 -26.61 12.86 -19.09
C ARG A 322 -27.05 12.65 -17.63
N LEU A 323 -28.30 12.96 -17.30
CA LEU A 323 -28.85 12.79 -15.95
C LEU A 323 -29.09 11.31 -15.61
N ARG A 324 -29.59 10.49 -16.55
CA ARG A 324 -29.61 9.03 -16.41
C ARG A 324 -28.22 8.45 -16.20
N GLY A 325 -27.22 8.89 -16.99
CA GLY A 325 -25.83 8.45 -16.84
C GLY A 325 -25.27 8.75 -15.44
N LEU A 326 -25.51 9.94 -14.91
CA LEU A 326 -25.10 10.33 -13.57
C LEU A 326 -25.85 9.58 -12.45
N LEU A 327 -27.14 9.30 -12.63
CA LEU A 327 -27.89 8.49 -11.66
C LEU A 327 -27.41 7.04 -11.68
N TRP A 328 -27.21 6.45 -12.86
CA TRP A 328 -26.68 5.09 -12.99
C TRP A 328 -25.26 4.96 -12.43
N SER A 329 -24.36 5.91 -12.72
CA SER A 329 -23.00 5.88 -12.14
C SER A 329 -23.03 6.02 -10.62
N ARG A 330 -23.92 6.85 -10.08
CA ARG A 330 -24.09 7.01 -8.63
C ARG A 330 -24.75 5.78 -7.98
N GLU A 331 -25.73 5.16 -8.62
CA GLU A 331 -26.37 3.94 -8.12
C GLU A 331 -25.38 2.76 -8.15
N ALA A 332 -24.55 2.66 -9.19
CA ALA A 332 -23.43 1.72 -9.26
C ALA A 332 -22.38 2.01 -8.15
N TYR A 333 -22.00 3.28 -7.94
CA TYR A 333 -21.13 3.69 -6.85
C TYR A 333 -21.71 3.31 -5.48
N GLU A 334 -22.94 3.70 -5.18
CA GLU A 334 -23.59 3.39 -3.90
C GLU A 334 -23.75 1.88 -3.69
N GLN A 335 -24.04 1.10 -4.73
CA GLN A 335 -24.12 -0.36 -4.65
C GLN A 335 -22.76 -1.00 -4.36
N GLN A 336 -21.71 -0.61 -5.10
CA GLN A 336 -20.34 -1.07 -4.86
C GLN A 336 -19.84 -0.67 -3.46
N ARG A 337 -20.17 0.55 -3.03
CA ARG A 337 -19.85 1.07 -1.69
C ARG A 337 -20.50 0.22 -0.60
N ARG A 338 -21.80 -0.08 -0.71
CA ARG A 338 -22.53 -0.96 0.22
C ARG A 338 -21.97 -2.39 0.22
N GLN A 339 -21.57 -2.92 -0.93
CA GLN A 339 -21.01 -4.27 -1.03
C GLN A 339 -19.58 -4.35 -0.44
N LEU A 340 -18.78 -3.29 -0.56
CA LEU A 340 -17.48 -3.17 0.12
C LEU A 340 -17.65 -2.92 1.64
N GLU A 341 -18.62 -2.11 2.06
CA GLU A 341 -19.00 -1.93 3.47
C GLU A 341 -19.39 -3.26 4.13
N ALA A 342 -20.19 -4.08 3.42
CA ALA A 342 -20.62 -5.40 3.89
C ALA A 342 -19.44 -6.39 4.02
N GLU A 343 -18.58 -6.52 3.00
CA GLU A 343 -17.42 -7.41 3.06
C GLU A 343 -16.36 -6.93 4.07
N LEU A 344 -16.19 -5.62 4.24
CA LEU A 344 -15.35 -5.05 5.31
C LEU A 344 -15.91 -5.39 6.71
N ALA A 345 -17.23 -5.36 6.88
CA ALA A 345 -17.89 -5.73 8.13
C ALA A 345 -17.80 -7.24 8.41
N GLU A 346 -17.93 -8.11 7.41
CA GLU A 346 -17.65 -9.54 7.55
C GLU A 346 -16.18 -9.80 7.91
N PHE A 347 -15.24 -9.17 7.20
CA PHE A 347 -13.81 -9.34 7.43
C PHE A 347 -13.43 -8.89 8.84
N ARG A 348 -13.91 -7.72 9.31
CA ARG A 348 -13.74 -7.28 10.70
C ARG A 348 -14.36 -8.24 11.71
N LYS A 349 -15.53 -8.83 11.45
CA LYS A 349 -16.10 -9.91 12.29
C LYS A 349 -15.31 -11.23 12.24
N GLY A 350 -14.57 -11.48 11.16
CA GLY A 350 -13.58 -12.55 11.09
C GLY A 350 -12.38 -12.26 12.00
N LEU A 351 -11.77 -11.09 11.82
CA LEU A 351 -10.64 -10.62 12.63
C LEU A 351 -10.98 -10.52 14.13
N GLN A 352 -12.17 -10.02 14.49
CA GLN A 352 -12.60 -9.93 15.89
C GLN A 352 -12.75 -11.30 16.54
N ARG A 353 -13.41 -12.27 15.89
CA ARG A 353 -13.49 -13.65 16.41
C ARG A 353 -12.11 -14.27 16.58
N LEU A 354 -11.22 -14.09 15.59
CA LEU A 354 -9.83 -14.56 15.66
C LEU A 354 -9.00 -13.84 16.74
N ALA A 355 -9.42 -12.66 17.21
CA ALA A 355 -8.80 -11.92 18.31
C ALA A 355 -9.43 -12.25 19.68
N GLU A 356 -10.70 -12.65 19.72
CA GLU A 356 -11.41 -13.16 20.91
C GLU A 356 -10.99 -14.60 21.22
N GLU A 357 -10.71 -15.41 20.18
CA GLU A 357 -10.04 -16.72 20.29
C GLU A 357 -8.56 -16.60 20.70
N ASP A 358 -7.94 -15.42 20.57
CA ASP A 358 -6.55 -15.10 20.94
C ASP A 358 -6.41 -14.76 22.44
N LEU A 359 -7.37 -15.23 23.27
CA LEU A 359 -7.39 -15.12 24.73
C LEU A 359 -6.16 -15.81 25.36
N GLU A 360 -5.26 -15.01 25.93
CA GLU A 360 -4.04 -15.42 26.66
C GLU A 360 -4.32 -16.58 27.65
N PRO A 361 -3.83 -17.81 27.38
CA PRO A 361 -3.93 -18.90 28.33
C PRO A 361 -2.98 -18.65 29.51
N VAL A 362 -3.55 -18.53 30.71
CA VAL A 362 -2.85 -18.19 31.96
C VAL A 362 -1.57 -19.00 32.14
N ALA A 363 -0.45 -18.30 32.34
CA ALA A 363 0.86 -18.94 32.46
C ALA A 363 1.03 -19.71 33.78
N LYS A 364 1.24 -21.03 33.68
CA LYS A 364 2.43 -21.74 34.23
C LYS A 364 2.40 -23.24 33.95
N ALA A 365 3.58 -23.78 33.63
CA ALA A 365 4.00 -25.19 33.67
C ALA A 365 3.00 -26.27 33.18
N GLY A 366 3.30 -27.04 32.14
CA GLY A 366 4.63 -27.28 31.57
C GLY A 366 4.83 -28.69 30.98
N THR A 367 3.73 -29.35 30.64
CA THR A 367 3.72 -30.67 29.98
C THR A 367 3.89 -30.54 28.47
N GLN A 368 4.22 -31.65 27.82
CA GLN A 368 4.40 -31.72 26.37
C GLN A 368 3.09 -31.39 25.62
N ASP A 369 1.97 -31.95 26.08
CA ASP A 369 0.66 -31.77 25.44
C ASP A 369 0.16 -30.33 25.48
N GLU A 370 0.42 -29.58 26.56
CA GLU A 370 0.08 -28.15 26.64
C GLU A 370 0.88 -27.31 25.64
N LEU A 371 2.17 -27.61 25.48
CA LEU A 371 3.03 -26.93 24.50
C LEU A 371 2.61 -27.27 23.06
N VAL A 372 2.23 -28.53 22.80
CA VAL A 372 1.70 -29.00 21.52
C VAL A 372 0.34 -28.35 21.22
N ALA A 373 -0.57 -28.30 22.20
CA ALA A 373 -1.87 -27.64 22.07
C ALA A 373 -1.71 -26.14 21.78
N ARG A 374 -0.82 -25.44 22.47
CA ARG A 374 -0.49 -24.03 22.23
C ARG A 374 0.08 -23.79 20.82
N TRP A 375 0.95 -24.68 20.33
CA TRP A 375 1.46 -24.60 18.95
C TRP A 375 0.39 -24.93 17.90
N ARG A 376 -0.51 -25.89 18.17
CA ARG A 376 -1.65 -26.24 17.32
C ARG A 376 -2.62 -25.06 17.23
N LEU A 377 -2.95 -24.42 18.35
CA LEU A 377 -3.78 -23.21 18.41
C LEU A 377 -3.20 -22.10 17.52
N TYR A 378 -1.97 -21.64 17.79
CA TYR A 378 -1.36 -20.59 16.96
C TYR A 378 -1.17 -20.99 15.49
N SER A 379 -1.00 -22.28 15.18
CA SER A 379 -0.98 -22.76 13.80
C SER A 379 -2.36 -22.74 13.14
N ALA A 380 -3.44 -23.05 13.88
CA ALA A 380 -4.81 -22.94 13.42
C ALA A 380 -5.22 -21.47 13.21
N THR A 381 -4.93 -20.57 14.16
CA THR A 381 -5.15 -19.12 14.00
C THR A 381 -4.39 -18.57 12.78
N ARG A 382 -3.13 -19.00 12.56
CA ARG A 382 -2.37 -18.64 11.36
C ARG A 382 -2.98 -19.21 10.08
N ALA A 383 -3.54 -20.42 10.10
CA ALA A 383 -4.20 -21.02 8.94
C ALA A 383 -5.52 -20.32 8.61
N ALA A 384 -6.30 -19.94 9.62
CA ALA A 384 -7.51 -19.13 9.46
C ALA A 384 -7.19 -17.74 8.89
N LEU A 385 -6.18 -17.05 9.43
CA LEU A 385 -5.69 -15.79 8.85
C LEU A 385 -5.20 -15.97 7.40
N ALA A 386 -4.54 -17.08 7.06
CA ALA A 386 -4.15 -17.36 5.68
C ALA A 386 -5.37 -17.62 4.76
N ALA A 387 -6.46 -18.21 5.27
CA ALA A 387 -7.71 -18.40 4.54
C ALA A 387 -8.51 -17.09 4.34
N GLU A 388 -8.27 -16.07 5.17
CA GLU A 388 -8.82 -14.72 5.01
C GLU A 388 -7.98 -13.81 4.09
N GLU A 389 -6.75 -14.19 3.70
CA GLU A 389 -5.93 -13.39 2.76
C GLU A 389 -6.64 -13.13 1.40
N PRO A 390 -7.35 -14.10 0.77
CA PRO A 390 -8.12 -13.83 -0.44
C PRO A 390 -9.30 -12.87 -0.25
N ARG A 391 -9.73 -12.56 0.99
CA ARG A 391 -10.65 -11.45 1.27
C ARG A 391 -9.90 -10.11 1.25
N VAL A 392 -8.68 -10.03 1.78
CA VAL A 392 -7.82 -8.83 1.65
C VAL A 392 -7.63 -8.45 0.18
N ASP A 393 -7.33 -9.43 -0.68
CA ASP A 393 -7.17 -9.18 -2.12
C ASP A 393 -8.47 -8.68 -2.78
N ARG A 394 -9.64 -9.23 -2.41
CA ARG A 394 -10.95 -8.76 -2.90
C ARG A 394 -11.32 -7.37 -2.41
N LEU A 395 -11.05 -7.06 -1.14
CA LEU A 395 -11.25 -5.72 -0.57
C LEU A 395 -10.36 -4.68 -1.29
N GLN A 396 -9.11 -5.03 -1.61
CA GLN A 396 -8.22 -4.17 -2.40
C GLN A 396 -8.67 -4.03 -3.87
N ALA A 397 -9.20 -5.10 -4.49
CA ALA A 397 -9.73 -5.05 -5.85
C ALA A 397 -10.94 -4.12 -5.94
N ARG A 398 -11.96 -4.31 -5.10
CA ARG A 398 -13.13 -3.43 -5.06
C ARG A 398 -12.82 -1.99 -4.67
N LEU A 399 -11.83 -1.75 -3.81
CA LEU A 399 -11.40 -0.39 -3.52
C LEU A 399 -10.82 0.30 -4.76
N LYS A 400 -10.10 -0.42 -5.63
CA LYS A 400 -9.63 0.10 -6.93
C LYS A 400 -10.78 0.36 -7.89
N GLU A 401 -11.78 -0.53 -7.93
CA GLU A 401 -13.01 -0.34 -8.73
C GLU A 401 -13.79 0.91 -8.28
N LEU A 402 -13.88 1.17 -6.97
CA LEU A 402 -14.53 2.37 -6.41
C LEU A 402 -13.76 3.67 -6.68
N ILE A 403 -12.43 3.63 -6.87
CA ILE A 403 -11.60 4.81 -7.20
C ILE A 403 -11.82 5.28 -8.66
N VAL A 404 -12.49 4.50 -9.51
CA VAL A 404 -12.86 4.90 -10.89
C VAL A 404 -13.99 5.93 -10.91
N PHE A 405 -14.76 6.04 -9.82
CA PHE A 405 -15.88 6.98 -9.68
C PHE A 405 -15.41 8.37 -9.20
N PRO A 406 -16.08 9.46 -9.59
CA PRO A 406 -15.68 10.83 -9.22
C PRO A 406 -16.04 11.24 -7.77
N GLU A 407 -16.86 10.45 -7.07
CA GLU A 407 -17.17 10.63 -5.65
C GLU A 407 -15.96 10.29 -4.74
N ASP A 408 -15.75 11.06 -3.66
CA ASP A 408 -14.61 10.87 -2.75
C ASP A 408 -14.68 9.55 -1.96
N PRO A 409 -13.71 8.63 -2.13
CA PRO A 409 -13.67 7.35 -1.42
C PRO A 409 -12.88 7.40 -0.10
N GLN A 410 -12.24 8.51 0.28
CA GLN A 410 -11.28 8.56 1.40
C GLN A 410 -11.78 7.96 2.73
N PRO A 411 -13.02 8.23 3.21
CA PRO A 411 -13.50 7.67 4.47
C PRO A 411 -13.56 6.14 4.46
N LEU A 412 -13.92 5.55 3.32
CA LEU A 412 -14.00 4.11 3.15
C LEU A 412 -12.60 3.51 2.92
N ALA A 413 -11.75 4.17 2.12
CA ALA A 413 -10.38 3.76 1.86
C ALA A 413 -9.56 3.65 3.15
N GLY A 414 -9.63 4.65 4.03
CA GLY A 414 -8.97 4.60 5.35
C GLY A 414 -9.50 3.45 6.23
N SER A 415 -10.80 3.19 6.17
CA SER A 415 -11.44 2.07 6.89
C SER A 415 -10.96 0.70 6.40
N VAL A 416 -10.81 0.51 5.09
CA VAL A 416 -10.25 -0.71 4.48
C VAL A 416 -8.77 -0.85 4.85
N VAL A 417 -7.97 0.21 4.76
CA VAL A 417 -6.54 0.20 5.12
C VAL A 417 -6.33 -0.18 6.58
N SER A 418 -7.14 0.33 7.52
CA SER A 418 -7.09 -0.06 8.93
C SER A 418 -7.28 -1.58 9.10
N ALA A 419 -8.35 -2.15 8.52
CA ALA A 419 -8.62 -3.58 8.64
C ALA A 419 -7.51 -4.47 8.04
N ILE A 420 -6.87 -4.01 6.95
CA ILE A 420 -5.72 -4.69 6.36
C ILE A 420 -4.47 -4.58 7.26
N GLN A 421 -4.24 -3.44 7.92
CA GLN A 421 -3.16 -3.28 8.89
C GLN A 421 -3.38 -4.12 10.15
N GLU A 422 -4.61 -4.19 10.65
CA GLU A 422 -5.05 -5.07 11.74
C GLU A 422 -4.74 -6.54 11.39
N HIS A 423 -5.14 -7.00 10.20
CA HIS A 423 -4.85 -8.34 9.68
C HIS A 423 -3.35 -8.65 9.58
N GLN A 424 -2.56 -7.78 8.95
CA GLN A 424 -1.11 -8.00 8.82
C GLN A 424 -0.41 -7.97 10.19
N SER A 425 -0.89 -7.14 11.13
CA SER A 425 -0.40 -7.12 12.52
C SER A 425 -0.70 -8.43 13.25
N MET A 426 -1.92 -8.97 13.15
CA MET A 426 -2.27 -10.27 13.74
C MET A 426 -1.55 -11.44 13.08
N LYS A 427 -1.40 -11.43 11.76
CA LYS A 427 -0.60 -12.39 11.00
C LYS A 427 0.87 -12.40 11.45
N ALA A 428 1.44 -11.22 11.74
CA ALA A 428 2.77 -11.08 12.32
C ALA A 428 2.84 -11.46 13.81
N LYS A 429 1.79 -11.19 14.62
CA LYS A 429 1.68 -11.64 16.03
C LYS A 429 1.62 -13.17 16.10
N SER A 430 0.64 -13.78 15.44
CA SER A 430 0.44 -15.23 15.36
C SER A 430 1.67 -15.96 14.80
N SER A 431 2.31 -15.43 13.75
CA SER A 431 3.55 -16.03 13.21
C SER A 431 4.72 -15.98 14.21
N ARG A 432 4.86 -14.89 14.99
CA ARG A 432 5.85 -14.80 16.07
C ARG A 432 5.54 -15.78 17.20
N LEU A 433 4.29 -15.85 17.65
CA LEU A 433 3.83 -16.75 18.72
C LEU A 433 3.98 -18.24 18.35
N ARG A 434 3.57 -18.63 17.14
CA ARG A 434 3.78 -19.99 16.60
C ARG A 434 5.27 -20.34 16.54
N ASN A 435 6.11 -19.43 16.06
CA ASN A 435 7.55 -19.67 15.95
C ASN A 435 8.20 -19.76 17.34
N ALA A 436 7.81 -18.93 18.31
CA ALA A 436 8.27 -19.03 19.70
C ALA A 436 7.85 -20.35 20.35
N ALA A 437 6.57 -20.73 20.25
CA ALA A 437 6.08 -22.02 20.75
C ALA A 437 6.77 -23.22 20.07
N GLY A 438 7.10 -23.11 18.78
CA GLY A 438 7.88 -24.10 18.05
C GLY A 438 9.34 -24.20 18.53
N VAL A 439 9.98 -23.08 18.85
CA VAL A 439 11.32 -23.07 19.46
C VAL A 439 11.30 -23.65 20.88
N ASP A 440 10.26 -23.38 21.67
CA ASP A 440 10.08 -23.99 23.00
C ASP A 440 9.88 -25.51 22.90
N LEU A 441 9.03 -26.00 21.99
CA LEU A 441 8.86 -27.42 21.70
C LEU A 441 10.16 -28.07 21.21
N TRP A 442 10.88 -27.43 20.30
CA TRP A 442 12.18 -27.95 19.82
C TRP A 442 13.20 -28.06 20.97
N ARG A 443 13.25 -27.07 21.86
CA ARG A 443 14.08 -27.10 23.06
C ARG A 443 13.65 -28.22 24.03
N HIS A 444 12.35 -28.52 24.13
CA HIS A 444 11.81 -29.62 24.91
C HIS A 444 12.26 -30.98 24.34
N PHE A 445 12.00 -31.25 23.06
CA PHE A 445 12.37 -32.51 22.41
C PHE A 445 13.90 -32.72 22.29
N GLN A 446 14.70 -31.64 22.23
CA GLN A 446 16.16 -31.74 22.31
C GLN A 446 16.71 -31.97 23.72
N ARG A 447 15.92 -31.81 24.79
CA ARG A 447 16.41 -31.92 26.17
C ARG A 447 16.92 -33.33 26.51
N PRO A 448 16.21 -34.44 26.23
CA PRO A 448 16.74 -35.79 26.49
C PRO A 448 18.00 -36.11 25.68
N LEU A 449 18.17 -35.51 24.49
CA LEU A 449 19.43 -35.60 23.74
C LEU A 449 20.59 -34.87 24.44
N GLN A 450 20.35 -33.70 25.01
CA GLN A 450 21.37 -32.94 25.76
C GLN A 450 21.76 -33.67 27.06
N GLU A 451 20.77 -34.19 27.79
CA GLU A 451 21.00 -34.99 29.00
C GLU A 451 21.73 -36.30 28.66
N LEU A 452 21.45 -36.93 27.51
CA LEU A 452 22.23 -38.06 26.99
C LEU A 452 23.69 -37.71 26.64
N GLN A 453 23.99 -36.51 26.11
CA GLN A 453 25.39 -36.12 25.86
C GLN A 453 26.15 -35.81 27.16
N LEU A 454 25.49 -35.23 28.17
CA LEU A 454 26.05 -35.06 29.51
C LEU A 454 26.31 -36.42 30.17
N TRP A 455 25.34 -37.34 30.08
CA TRP A 455 25.51 -38.74 30.48
C TRP A 455 26.66 -39.40 29.72
N ARG A 456 26.78 -39.20 28.40
CA ARG A 456 27.85 -39.78 27.57
C ARG A 456 29.23 -39.33 28.04
N ALA A 457 29.40 -38.04 28.33
CA ALA A 457 30.64 -37.50 28.85
C ALA A 457 30.99 -38.07 30.23
N LEU A 458 30.00 -38.21 31.13
CA LEU A 458 30.18 -38.83 32.44
C LEU A 458 30.50 -40.33 32.34
N ALA A 459 29.76 -41.08 31.52
CA ALA A 459 29.93 -42.51 31.29
C ALA A 459 31.30 -42.83 30.65
N GLN A 460 31.71 -42.08 29.63
CA GLN A 460 33.02 -42.19 29.00
C GLN A 460 34.13 -41.87 30.02
N ARG A 461 34.01 -40.76 30.77
CA ARG A 461 34.96 -40.43 31.86
C ARG A 461 35.05 -41.54 32.90
N ILE A 462 33.93 -42.15 33.29
CA ILE A 462 33.92 -43.27 34.25
C ILE A 462 34.59 -44.51 33.65
N VAL A 463 34.34 -44.86 32.39
CA VAL A 463 35.03 -45.97 31.71
C VAL A 463 36.54 -45.73 31.63
N ASP A 464 36.97 -44.52 31.24
CA ASP A 464 38.38 -44.19 31.05
C ASP A 464 39.15 -44.07 32.37
N VAL A 465 38.60 -43.33 33.35
CA VAL A 465 39.22 -43.21 34.69
C VAL A 465 39.30 -44.56 35.38
N THR A 466 38.28 -45.43 35.23
CA THR A 466 38.33 -46.76 35.84
C THR A 466 39.14 -47.78 35.06
N ALA A 467 39.59 -47.51 33.83
CA ALA A 467 40.25 -48.49 32.95
C ALA A 467 41.55 -49.06 33.55
N SER A 468 42.31 -48.24 34.27
CA SER A 468 43.67 -48.51 34.75
C SER A 468 43.84 -48.51 36.28
N LEU A 469 42.75 -48.41 37.06
CA LEU A 469 42.80 -48.41 38.53
C LEU A 469 43.26 -49.77 39.11
N PRO A 470 44.28 -49.80 40.00
CA PRO A 470 44.76 -51.01 40.67
C PRO A 470 44.52 -51.02 42.20
N ASP A 471 43.65 -50.15 42.73
CA ASP A 471 43.51 -49.90 44.17
C ASP A 471 42.07 -50.11 44.71
N PRO A 472 41.89 -50.78 45.87
CA PRO A 472 40.56 -51.05 46.43
C PRO A 472 39.65 -49.83 46.76
N PRO A 473 40.13 -48.72 47.35
CA PRO A 473 39.23 -47.63 47.76
C PRO A 473 38.63 -46.88 46.56
N SER A 474 39.39 -46.71 45.46
CA SER A 474 38.83 -46.18 44.22
C SER A 474 37.79 -47.13 43.61
N ILE A 475 37.98 -48.45 43.67
CA ILE A 475 36.97 -49.42 43.20
C ILE A 475 35.64 -49.23 43.97
N HIS A 476 35.70 -49.14 45.30
CA HIS A 476 34.52 -48.88 46.13
C HIS A 476 33.88 -47.50 45.86
N THR A 477 34.67 -46.50 45.44
CA THR A 477 34.19 -45.15 45.12
C THR A 477 33.50 -45.08 43.76
N PHE A 478 33.99 -45.82 42.75
CA PHE A 478 33.45 -45.78 41.39
C PHE A 478 32.36 -46.83 41.11
N LEU A 479 32.28 -47.93 41.87
CA LEU A 479 31.24 -48.94 41.63
C LEU A 479 29.80 -48.39 41.76
N PRO A 480 29.44 -47.59 42.80
CA PRO A 480 28.11 -46.98 42.88
C PRO A 480 27.89 -45.90 41.80
N GLN A 481 28.95 -45.24 41.32
CA GLN A 481 28.86 -44.26 40.23
C GLN A 481 28.58 -44.95 38.89
N ILE A 482 29.17 -46.14 38.65
CA ILE A 482 28.83 -47.00 37.50
C ILE A 482 27.37 -47.45 37.60
N GLU A 483 26.89 -47.86 38.78
CA GLU A 483 25.51 -48.29 38.98
C GLU A 483 24.50 -47.15 38.78
N ALA A 484 24.76 -45.96 39.32
CA ALA A 484 23.96 -44.76 39.07
C ALA A 484 23.96 -44.38 37.58
N ALA A 485 25.13 -44.41 36.91
CA ALA A 485 25.21 -44.15 35.47
C ALA A 485 24.46 -45.19 34.64
N LEU A 486 24.42 -46.46 35.05
CA LEU A 486 23.63 -47.51 34.37
C LEU A 486 22.12 -47.32 34.58
N ALA A 487 21.67 -46.85 35.75
CA ALA A 487 20.27 -46.51 35.99
C ALA A 487 19.82 -45.28 35.19
N GLU A 488 20.62 -44.21 35.21
CA GLU A 488 20.41 -42.99 34.41
C GLU A 488 20.33 -43.32 32.90
N SER A 489 21.21 -44.22 32.45
CA SER A 489 21.24 -44.74 31.08
C SER A 489 19.97 -45.48 30.66
N SER A 490 19.21 -46.05 31.61
CA SER A 490 17.96 -46.76 31.35
C SER A 490 16.77 -45.81 31.29
N ARG A 491 16.69 -44.82 32.19
CA ARG A 491 15.64 -43.77 32.09
C ARG A 491 15.76 -42.99 30.78
N LEU A 492 16.99 -42.59 30.42
CA LEU A 492 17.31 -41.98 29.12
C LEU A 492 17.11 -42.95 27.93
N LYS A 493 16.91 -44.25 28.15
CA LYS A 493 16.50 -45.18 27.08
C LYS A 493 15.00 -45.10 26.84
N GLU A 494 14.21 -45.12 27.91
CA GLU A 494 12.75 -45.05 27.87
C GLU A 494 12.27 -43.71 27.27
N GLU A 495 12.79 -42.58 27.75
CA GLU A 495 12.50 -41.24 27.22
C GLU A 495 12.81 -41.10 25.72
N LEU A 496 13.96 -41.62 25.27
CA LEU A 496 14.36 -41.57 23.86
C LEU A 496 13.57 -42.56 22.98
N THR A 497 13.01 -43.65 23.54
CA THR A 497 12.09 -44.52 22.79
C THR A 497 10.68 -43.92 22.68
N MET A 498 10.21 -43.16 23.66
CA MET A 498 8.96 -42.38 23.53
C MET A 498 9.08 -41.35 22.39
N LEU A 499 10.19 -40.59 22.36
CA LEU A 499 10.53 -39.68 21.25
C LEU A 499 10.54 -40.36 19.86
N GLN A 500 10.85 -41.66 19.77
CA GLN A 500 10.82 -42.41 18.50
C GLN A 500 9.40 -42.82 18.07
N LEU A 501 8.47 -42.99 19.02
CA LEU A 501 7.06 -43.28 18.75
C LEU A 501 6.30 -42.03 18.26
N GLU A 502 6.75 -40.83 18.66
CA GLU A 502 6.13 -39.54 18.31
C GLU A 502 6.51 -39.00 16.91
N LYS A 503 7.00 -39.87 16.02
CA LYS A 503 7.47 -39.53 14.67
C LYS A 503 6.52 -38.62 13.89
N ASP A 504 5.23 -38.94 13.87
CA ASP A 504 4.25 -38.21 13.05
C ASP A 504 3.92 -36.82 13.64
N LEU A 505 4.04 -36.67 14.97
CA LEU A 505 3.93 -35.39 15.66
C LEU A 505 5.12 -34.48 15.32
N LEU A 506 6.35 -35.02 15.37
CA LEU A 506 7.56 -34.29 15.00
C LEU A 506 7.55 -33.88 13.51
N GLY A 507 7.13 -34.79 12.62
CA GLY A 507 6.96 -34.50 11.19
C GLY A 507 5.98 -33.36 10.92
N GLY A 508 4.81 -33.37 11.58
CA GLY A 508 3.80 -32.33 11.46
C GLY A 508 4.21 -30.96 12.05
N ILE A 509 5.06 -30.93 13.08
CA ILE A 509 5.47 -29.68 13.75
C ILE A 509 6.67 -29.03 13.06
N PHE A 510 7.70 -29.82 12.72
CA PHE A 510 9.01 -29.31 12.27
C PHE A 510 9.31 -29.53 10.79
N GLY A 511 8.48 -30.30 10.08
CA GLY A 511 8.71 -30.71 8.70
C GLY A 511 9.54 -32.00 8.62
N GLN A 512 9.20 -32.85 7.64
CA GLN A 512 9.64 -34.23 7.60
C GLN A 512 11.17 -34.40 7.66
N GLU A 513 11.92 -33.59 6.90
CA GLU A 513 13.40 -33.64 6.86
C GLU A 513 14.05 -33.36 8.22
N ARG A 514 13.50 -32.42 8.99
CA ARG A 514 14.01 -32.05 10.32
C ARG A 514 13.61 -33.08 11.37
N ALA A 515 12.41 -33.66 11.24
CA ALA A 515 11.97 -34.77 12.07
C ALA A 515 12.82 -36.03 11.82
N THR A 516 13.09 -36.40 10.56
CA THR A 516 13.95 -37.55 10.25
C THR A 516 15.38 -37.32 10.70
N ALA A 517 15.96 -36.13 10.49
CA ALA A 517 17.30 -35.81 10.98
C ALA A 517 17.40 -35.88 12.51
N LEU A 518 16.38 -35.40 13.24
CA LEU A 518 16.33 -35.51 14.71
C LEU A 518 16.18 -36.98 15.16
N LEU A 519 15.33 -37.76 14.49
CA LEU A 519 15.12 -39.18 14.80
C LEU A 519 16.35 -40.04 14.47
N GLU A 520 17.09 -39.70 13.42
CA GLU A 520 18.40 -40.30 13.10
C GLU A 520 19.46 -39.89 14.12
N GLN A 521 19.45 -38.65 14.60
CA GLN A 521 20.31 -38.19 15.71
C GLN A 521 19.98 -38.92 17.02
N VAL A 522 18.70 -39.19 17.30
CA VAL A 522 18.27 -40.06 18.41
C VAL A 522 18.76 -41.49 18.15
N ALA A 523 18.47 -42.09 17.00
CA ALA A 523 18.82 -43.49 16.71
C ALA A 523 20.34 -43.76 16.63
N THR A 524 21.16 -42.77 16.27
CA THR A 524 22.63 -42.84 16.40
C THR A 524 23.07 -42.71 17.85
N SER A 525 22.58 -41.71 18.58
CA SER A 525 22.97 -41.48 19.99
C SER A 525 22.49 -42.61 20.92
N VAL A 526 21.34 -43.23 20.64
CA VAL A 526 20.81 -44.43 21.31
C VAL A 526 21.77 -45.62 21.12
N ARG A 527 22.28 -45.84 19.90
CA ARG A 527 23.27 -46.90 19.62
C ARG A 527 24.60 -46.65 20.32
N ASP A 528 25.09 -45.40 20.30
CA ASP A 528 26.30 -45.01 21.02
C ASP A 528 26.16 -45.19 22.54
N ARG A 529 24.99 -44.86 23.10
CA ARG A 529 24.68 -45.13 24.51
C ARG A 529 24.60 -46.61 24.80
N ASP A 530 23.96 -47.42 23.97
CA ASP A 530 23.92 -48.88 24.19
C ASP A 530 25.32 -49.51 24.12
N LEU A 531 26.21 -49.00 23.25
CA LEU A 531 27.62 -49.41 23.23
C LEU A 531 28.35 -49.01 24.53
N LEU A 532 28.13 -47.81 25.06
CA LEU A 532 28.76 -47.33 26.29
C LEU A 532 28.19 -47.98 27.57
N HIS A 533 26.89 -48.24 27.60
CA HIS A 533 26.22 -48.99 28.67
C HIS A 533 26.79 -50.40 28.77
N ASN A 534 26.98 -51.09 27.64
CA ASN A 534 27.65 -52.39 27.59
C ASN A 534 29.11 -52.33 28.05
N ARG A 535 29.85 -51.26 27.72
CA ARG A 535 31.22 -51.04 28.24
C ARG A 535 31.24 -50.82 29.76
N LEU A 536 30.29 -50.06 30.31
CA LEU A 536 30.12 -49.87 31.76
C LEU A 536 29.79 -51.19 32.46
N LEU A 537 28.88 -52.02 31.92
CA LEU A 537 28.58 -53.36 32.44
C LEU A 537 29.81 -54.28 32.43
N GLN A 538 30.57 -54.30 31.33
CA GLN A 538 31.81 -55.07 31.22
C GLN A 538 32.94 -54.56 32.13
N ARG A 539 32.94 -53.27 32.51
CA ARG A 539 33.88 -52.74 33.49
C ARG A 539 33.43 -53.05 34.92
N LYS A 540 32.13 -52.97 35.21
CA LYS A 540 31.54 -53.34 36.52
C LYS A 540 31.96 -54.75 36.94
N SER A 541 31.75 -55.75 36.09
CA SER A 541 32.09 -57.14 36.38
C SER A 541 33.60 -57.36 36.58
N LYS A 542 34.44 -56.71 35.75
CA LYS A 542 35.90 -56.75 35.90
C LYS A 542 36.37 -56.16 37.24
N LEU A 543 35.89 -54.96 37.61
CA LEU A 543 36.24 -54.32 38.88
C LEU A 543 35.78 -55.14 40.09
N GLN A 544 34.60 -55.77 40.02
CA GLN A 544 34.11 -56.69 41.05
C GLN A 544 35.02 -57.93 41.21
N SER A 545 35.57 -58.48 40.11
CA SER A 545 36.52 -59.60 40.18
C SER A 545 37.88 -59.19 40.78
N SER A 546 38.40 -58.01 40.44
CA SER A 546 39.65 -57.49 41.04
C SER A 546 39.52 -57.23 42.53
N LEU A 547 38.36 -56.73 42.99
CA LEU A 547 38.10 -56.46 44.41
C LEU A 547 38.18 -57.74 45.29
N ALA A 548 37.77 -58.89 44.74
CA ALA A 548 37.94 -60.18 45.43
C ALA A 548 39.42 -60.52 45.63
N GLN A 549 40.22 -60.46 44.55
CA GLN A 549 41.67 -60.77 44.60
C GLN A 549 42.45 -59.86 45.56
N HIS A 550 42.08 -58.58 45.70
CA HIS A 550 42.70 -57.69 46.68
C HIS A 550 42.43 -58.09 48.14
N LYS A 551 41.25 -58.65 48.43
CA LYS A 551 40.88 -59.07 49.78
C LYS A 551 41.71 -60.25 50.26
N ASP A 552 41.94 -61.22 49.38
CA ASP A 552 42.66 -62.45 49.70
C ASP A 552 44.17 -62.22 49.85
N PHE A 553 44.77 -61.34 49.03
CA PHE A 553 46.17 -60.94 49.20
C PHE A 553 46.42 -60.23 50.53
N GLY A 554 45.58 -59.26 50.90
CA GLY A 554 45.75 -58.48 52.14
C GLY A 554 45.71 -59.34 53.39
N ALA A 555 44.84 -60.36 53.44
CA ALA A 555 44.71 -61.26 54.57
C ALA A 555 45.98 -62.06 54.90
N ALA A 556 46.85 -62.32 53.91
CA ALA A 556 48.05 -63.13 54.06
C ALA A 556 49.37 -62.32 53.98
N PHE A 557 49.37 -61.14 53.35
CA PHE A 557 50.53 -60.24 53.32
C PHE A 557 50.79 -59.53 54.66
N ASP A 558 49.73 -59.01 55.28
CA ASP A 558 49.78 -58.22 56.51
C ASP A 558 50.51 -58.90 57.69
N PRO A 559 50.27 -60.21 58.00
CA PRO A 559 50.99 -60.90 59.08
C PRO A 559 52.50 -60.97 58.84
N LEU A 560 52.94 -61.19 57.59
CA LEU A 560 54.36 -61.32 57.25
C LEU A 560 55.08 -59.97 57.34
N GLN A 561 54.46 -58.88 56.89
CA GLN A 561 55.04 -57.54 57.04
C GLN A 561 55.21 -57.15 58.52
N ARG A 562 54.27 -57.55 59.39
CA ARG A 562 54.39 -57.33 60.84
C ARG A 562 55.54 -58.15 61.46
N ARG A 563 55.67 -59.43 61.12
CA ARG A 563 56.80 -60.27 61.56
C ARG A 563 58.15 -59.71 61.12
N LEU A 564 58.27 -59.20 59.88
CA LEU A 564 59.50 -58.57 59.42
C LEU A 564 59.83 -57.30 60.22
N SER A 565 58.83 -56.44 60.42
CA SER A 565 59.00 -55.17 61.14
C SER A 565 59.43 -55.39 62.59
N ASP A 566 58.83 -56.38 63.27
CA ASP A 566 59.20 -56.78 64.62
C ASP A 566 60.64 -57.33 64.70
N LEU A 567 61.05 -58.20 63.78
CA LEU A 567 62.44 -58.67 63.70
C LEU A 567 63.42 -57.51 63.41
N GLN A 568 63.09 -56.57 62.50
CA GLN A 568 63.90 -55.38 62.26
C GLN A 568 64.08 -54.52 63.54
N ILE A 569 63.05 -54.43 64.39
CA ILE A 569 63.13 -53.71 65.66
C ILE A 569 64.00 -54.47 66.67
N ARG A 570 63.79 -55.80 66.81
CA ARG A 570 64.56 -56.64 67.75
C ARG A 570 66.04 -56.71 67.40
N VAL A 571 66.39 -56.82 66.11
CA VAL A 571 67.80 -56.77 65.65
C VAL A 571 68.43 -55.40 65.93
N ARG A 572 67.72 -54.28 65.66
CA ARG A 572 68.22 -52.93 65.96
C ARG A 572 68.45 -52.68 67.46
N ALA A 573 67.67 -53.31 68.33
CA ALA A 573 67.86 -53.19 69.79
C ALA A 573 69.17 -53.84 70.26
N GLU A 574 69.64 -54.88 69.58
CA GLU A 574 70.90 -55.58 69.90
C GLU A 574 72.16 -54.90 69.31
N ASN A 575 72.04 -53.73 68.67
CA ASN A 575 73.19 -52.97 68.14
C ASN A 575 74.07 -52.28 69.22
N GLY A 576 73.67 -52.33 70.50
CA GLY A 576 74.39 -51.65 71.58
C GLY A 576 75.69 -52.34 71.98
N LEU A 577 76.79 -51.57 72.09
CA LEU A 577 78.05 -52.09 72.65
C LEU A 577 77.86 -52.42 74.14
N GLN A 578 78.17 -53.66 74.53
CA GLN A 578 77.99 -54.14 75.90
C GLN A 578 79.20 -53.77 76.79
N ARG A 579 78.94 -53.69 78.10
CA ARG A 579 79.91 -53.23 79.11
C ARG A 579 81.01 -54.25 79.40
N ASP A 580 80.64 -55.52 79.55
CA ASP A 580 81.53 -56.59 80.02
C ASP A 580 81.48 -57.82 79.10
N LEU A 581 82.37 -58.78 79.36
CA LEU A 581 82.42 -60.03 78.58
C LEU A 581 81.11 -60.85 78.67
N PRO A 582 80.49 -61.06 79.84
CA PRO A 582 79.18 -61.73 79.94
C PRO A 582 78.08 -61.04 79.14
N GLY A 583 78.00 -59.71 79.15
CA GLY A 583 77.04 -58.94 78.35
C GLY A 583 77.22 -59.17 76.85
N LYS A 584 78.47 -59.12 76.35
CA LYS A 584 78.79 -59.43 74.95
C LYS A 584 78.44 -60.87 74.56
N GLN A 585 78.63 -61.84 75.47
CA GLN A 585 78.24 -63.24 75.21
C GLN A 585 76.71 -63.41 75.20
N ALA A 586 75.98 -62.78 76.11
CA ALA A 586 74.52 -62.82 76.13
C ALA A 586 73.90 -62.16 74.89
N GLN A 587 74.49 -61.06 74.39
CA GLN A 587 74.13 -60.42 73.12
C GLN A 587 74.29 -61.36 71.93
N LEU A 588 75.43 -62.06 71.84
CA LEU A 588 75.68 -63.02 70.76
C LEU A 588 74.64 -64.15 70.70
N SER A 589 74.24 -64.70 71.84
CA SER A 589 73.20 -65.75 71.89
C SER A 589 71.81 -65.24 71.49
N ARG A 590 71.45 -63.98 71.81
CA ARG A 590 70.17 -63.39 71.37
C ARG A 590 70.16 -63.11 69.87
N LEU A 591 71.25 -62.57 69.33
CA LEU A 591 71.42 -62.36 67.88
C LEU A 591 71.31 -63.68 67.08
N GLN A 592 71.82 -64.79 67.62
CA GLN A 592 71.70 -66.12 66.99
C GLN A 592 70.25 -66.63 66.97
N GLY A 593 69.47 -66.45 68.04
CA GLY A 593 68.04 -66.80 68.03
C GLY A 593 67.23 -65.99 67.00
N LEU A 594 67.54 -64.70 66.84
CA LEU A 594 66.95 -63.85 65.80
C LEU A 594 67.31 -64.31 64.37
N GLN A 595 68.42 -65.03 64.18
CA GLN A 595 68.85 -65.55 62.88
C GLN A 595 67.98 -66.73 62.43
N GLU A 596 67.61 -67.61 63.36
CA GLU A 596 66.70 -68.74 63.12
C GLU A 596 65.26 -68.25 62.82
N GLU A 597 64.76 -67.27 63.58
CA GLU A 597 63.46 -66.62 63.28
C GLU A 597 63.43 -65.93 61.91
N GLY A 598 64.57 -65.37 61.48
CA GLY A 598 64.71 -64.80 60.14
C GLY A 598 64.52 -65.85 59.04
N LEU A 599 65.12 -67.03 59.19
CA LEU A 599 65.08 -68.08 58.17
C LEU A 599 63.65 -68.64 57.96
N ASP A 600 62.86 -68.83 59.03
CA ASP A 600 61.45 -69.22 58.92
C ASP A 600 60.62 -68.17 58.16
N LEU A 601 60.85 -66.88 58.40
CA LEU A 601 60.15 -65.81 57.68
C LEU A 601 60.44 -65.85 56.17
N GLY A 602 61.67 -66.18 55.77
CA GLY A 602 62.05 -66.38 54.36
C GLY A 602 61.25 -67.50 53.68
N VAL A 603 61.05 -68.63 54.35
CA VAL A 603 60.24 -69.74 53.84
C VAL A 603 58.77 -69.32 53.62
N GLN A 604 58.22 -68.52 54.53
CA GLN A 604 56.82 -68.07 54.42
C GLN A 604 56.61 -67.01 53.33
N LEU A 605 57.64 -66.22 52.99
CA LEU A 605 57.59 -65.27 51.88
C LEU A 605 57.54 -65.97 50.51
N GLU A 606 58.28 -67.06 50.32
CA GLU A 606 58.24 -67.83 49.06
C GLU A 606 56.90 -68.53 48.84
N ALA A 607 56.26 -69.04 49.89
CA ALA A 607 54.94 -69.66 49.82
C ALA A 607 53.84 -68.68 49.33
N MET A 608 54.03 -67.36 49.53
CA MET A 608 53.10 -66.31 49.10
C MET A 608 53.25 -65.91 47.63
N ARG A 609 54.37 -66.25 46.97
CA ARG A 609 54.70 -65.83 45.59
C ARG A 609 53.60 -66.13 44.54
N PRO A 610 52.82 -67.23 44.60
CA PRO A 610 51.76 -67.52 43.62
C PRO A 610 50.56 -66.56 43.65
N LEU A 611 50.20 -65.98 44.81
CA LEU A 611 49.01 -65.13 44.98
C LEU A 611 49.14 -63.73 44.35
N VAL A 612 50.22 -63.50 43.62
CA VAL A 612 50.68 -62.17 43.19
C VAL A 612 50.94 -62.10 41.68
N GLN A 613 50.96 -63.23 40.98
CA GLN A 613 51.06 -63.28 39.53
C GLN A 613 49.98 -62.43 38.86
N GLY A 614 50.41 -61.40 38.11
CA GLY A 614 49.54 -60.52 37.33
C GLY A 614 49.17 -59.18 37.98
N ASN A 615 49.49 -58.93 39.26
CA ASN A 615 49.26 -57.62 39.90
C ASN A 615 50.59 -56.93 40.22
N SER A 616 50.95 -55.91 39.44
CA SER A 616 52.24 -55.21 39.56
C SER A 616 52.45 -54.48 40.90
N HIS A 617 51.38 -53.99 41.54
CA HIS A 617 51.49 -53.34 42.86
C HIS A 617 51.70 -54.37 43.98
N HIS A 618 51.02 -55.53 43.93
CA HIS A 618 51.29 -56.63 44.85
C HIS A 618 52.68 -57.25 44.60
N GLN A 619 53.11 -57.34 43.35
CA GLN A 619 54.44 -57.84 42.96
C GLN A 619 55.53 -56.94 43.53
N HIS A 620 55.47 -55.62 43.30
CA HIS A 620 56.40 -54.67 43.91
C HIS A 620 56.38 -54.74 45.45
N ARG A 621 55.22 -54.97 46.08
CA ARG A 621 55.14 -55.14 47.55
C ARG A 621 55.80 -56.43 48.04
N MET A 622 55.64 -57.56 47.34
CA MET A 622 56.35 -58.80 47.67
C MET A 622 57.85 -58.70 47.42
N ASP A 623 58.25 -58.09 46.30
CA ASP A 623 59.66 -57.93 45.95
C ASP A 623 60.37 -56.97 46.93
N GLN A 624 59.70 -55.90 47.34
CA GLN A 624 60.17 -55.02 48.42
C GLN A 624 60.27 -55.77 49.75
N LEU A 625 59.23 -56.51 50.17
CA LEU A 625 59.24 -57.25 51.44
C LEU A 625 60.34 -58.34 51.45
N SER A 626 60.60 -58.96 50.30
CA SER A 626 61.69 -59.92 50.11
C SER A 626 63.06 -59.25 50.17
N SER A 627 63.20 -58.05 49.59
CA SER A 627 64.42 -57.23 49.64
C SER A 627 64.71 -56.74 51.07
N ASP A 628 63.68 -56.27 51.79
CA ASP A 628 63.74 -55.83 53.18
C ASP A 628 64.05 -56.99 54.15
N HIS A 629 63.64 -58.22 53.79
CA HIS A 629 64.01 -59.44 54.50
C HIS A 629 65.48 -59.83 54.23
N GLN A 630 65.92 -59.86 52.96
CA GLN A 630 67.31 -60.20 52.60
C GLN A 630 68.33 -59.19 53.13
N THR A 631 67.97 -57.91 53.21
CA THR A 631 68.83 -56.86 53.77
C THR A 631 68.89 -56.95 55.31
N LEU A 632 67.77 -57.25 55.98
CA LEU A 632 67.78 -57.60 57.40
C LEU A 632 68.68 -58.80 57.67
N HIS A 633 68.53 -59.90 56.91
CA HIS A 633 69.30 -61.12 57.10
C HIS A 633 70.81 -60.87 57.02
N ARG A 634 71.28 -60.20 55.95
CA ARG A 634 72.69 -59.81 55.81
C ARG A 634 73.17 -58.92 56.95
N SER A 635 72.39 -57.91 57.34
CA SER A 635 72.77 -57.04 58.47
C SER A 635 72.87 -57.79 59.80
N LEU A 636 72.06 -58.85 59.99
CA LEU A 636 72.09 -59.70 61.16
C LEU A 636 73.31 -60.65 61.14
N GLU A 637 73.67 -61.20 59.99
CA GLU A 637 74.91 -61.98 59.81
C GLU A 637 76.14 -61.14 60.17
N ASP A 638 76.25 -59.92 59.62
CA ASP A 638 77.32 -58.96 59.91
C ASP A 638 77.42 -58.63 61.42
N LEU A 639 76.27 -58.46 62.08
CA LEU A 639 76.18 -58.18 63.53
C LEU A 639 76.56 -59.40 64.39
N VAL A 640 76.09 -60.60 64.02
CA VAL A 640 76.45 -61.85 64.71
C VAL A 640 77.96 -62.05 64.68
N ASP A 641 78.61 -61.91 63.52
CA ASP A 641 80.05 -62.12 63.40
C ASP A 641 80.88 -60.99 64.02
N THR A 642 80.43 -59.73 63.94
CA THR A 642 81.06 -58.60 64.65
C THR A 642 81.00 -58.80 66.18
N CYS A 643 79.85 -59.23 66.70
CA CYS A 643 79.68 -59.54 68.12
C CYS A 643 80.54 -60.75 68.54
N ARG A 644 80.54 -61.82 67.73
CA ARG A 644 81.36 -63.04 67.92
C ARG A 644 82.85 -62.70 67.98
N GLN A 645 83.31 -61.75 67.17
CA GLN A 645 84.69 -61.29 67.18
C GLN A 645 85.02 -60.40 68.39
N SER A 646 84.14 -59.46 68.78
CA SER A 646 84.30 -58.62 69.99
C SER A 646 84.32 -59.46 71.28
N VAL A 647 83.56 -60.56 71.35
CA VAL A 647 83.63 -61.56 72.42
C VAL A 647 85.00 -62.21 72.49
N ARG A 648 85.52 -62.74 71.37
CA ARG A 648 86.82 -63.42 71.32
C ARG A 648 87.96 -62.52 71.79
N GLU A 649 87.99 -61.29 71.33
CA GLU A 649 89.03 -60.31 71.68
C GLU A 649 88.96 -59.92 73.18
N HIS A 650 87.75 -59.75 73.73
CA HIS A 650 87.57 -59.51 75.17
C HIS A 650 88.01 -60.73 76.01
N CYS A 651 87.65 -61.95 75.60
CA CYS A 651 88.14 -63.19 76.24
C CYS A 651 89.67 -63.24 76.31
N THR A 652 90.36 -62.99 75.20
CA THR A 652 91.83 -63.05 75.16
C THR A 652 92.49 -61.98 76.02
N PHE A 653 91.96 -60.75 76.00
CA PHE A 653 92.47 -59.66 76.84
C PHE A 653 92.32 -59.97 78.34
N SER A 654 91.11 -60.33 78.79
CA SER A 654 90.86 -60.60 80.21
C SER A 654 91.68 -61.80 80.72
N HIS A 655 91.94 -62.80 79.87
CA HIS A 655 92.82 -63.92 80.20
C HIS A 655 94.27 -63.47 80.41
N GLU A 656 94.85 -62.69 79.49
CA GLU A 656 96.25 -62.24 79.59
C GLU A 656 96.46 -61.24 80.74
N VAL A 657 95.49 -60.36 81.01
CA VAL A 657 95.51 -59.48 82.20
C VAL A 657 95.47 -60.32 83.48
N LEU A 658 94.61 -61.34 83.55
CA LEU A 658 94.52 -62.21 84.72
C LEU A 658 95.82 -62.99 84.97
N GLU A 659 96.40 -63.59 83.92
CA GLU A 659 97.69 -64.29 84.03
C GLU A 659 98.81 -63.37 84.50
N LEU A 660 98.92 -62.17 83.92
CA LEU A 660 99.98 -61.24 84.31
C LEU A 660 99.76 -60.70 85.73
N ARG A 661 98.52 -60.40 86.15
CA ARG A 661 98.19 -60.03 87.54
C ARG A 661 98.53 -61.14 88.53
N GLN A 662 98.21 -62.39 88.21
CA GLN A 662 98.54 -63.54 89.06
C GLN A 662 100.05 -63.72 89.18
N TRP A 663 100.79 -63.63 88.07
CA TRP A 663 102.25 -63.68 88.05
C TRP A 663 102.87 -62.55 88.88
N ILE A 664 102.40 -61.30 88.71
CA ILE A 664 102.84 -60.14 89.52
C ILE A 664 102.61 -60.41 91.01
N SER A 665 101.42 -60.88 91.40
CA SER A 665 101.06 -61.15 92.80
C SER A 665 101.95 -62.24 93.43
N VAL A 666 102.09 -63.38 92.75
CA VAL A 666 102.93 -64.50 93.21
C VAL A 666 104.41 -64.10 93.31
N LEU A 667 104.92 -63.33 92.35
CA LEU A 667 106.30 -62.84 92.40
C LEU A 667 106.48 -61.76 93.48
N THR A 668 105.51 -60.87 93.68
CA THR A 668 105.52 -59.87 94.76
C THR A 668 105.63 -60.55 96.11
N GLN A 669 104.75 -61.52 96.40
CA GLN A 669 104.79 -62.27 97.67
C GLN A 669 106.12 -63.00 97.89
N LYS A 670 106.68 -63.65 96.86
CA LYS A 670 108.00 -64.30 96.96
C LYS A 670 109.11 -63.28 97.29
N LEU A 671 109.16 -62.16 96.57
CA LEU A 671 110.14 -61.10 96.80
C LEU A 671 109.96 -60.40 98.17
N GLU A 672 108.74 -60.23 98.65
CA GLU A 672 108.45 -59.69 99.99
C GLU A 672 108.84 -60.67 101.11
N ALA A 673 108.72 -61.99 100.90
CA ALA A 673 109.20 -62.98 101.86
C ALA A 673 110.72 -62.92 102.06
N HIS A 674 111.50 -62.58 101.03
CA HIS A 674 112.95 -62.31 101.14
C HIS A 674 113.29 -60.99 101.86
N ARG A 675 112.30 -60.17 102.21
CA ARG A 675 112.47 -58.83 102.82
C ARG A 675 112.38 -58.84 104.36
N VAL A 676 111.97 -59.95 104.97
CA VAL A 676 111.80 -60.11 106.44
C VAL A 676 113.00 -60.85 107.03
N ASP A 677 113.77 -60.18 107.89
CA ASP A 677 115.08 -60.64 108.35
C ASP A 677 114.96 -61.68 109.48
N THR A 678 115.23 -62.96 109.16
CA THR A 678 115.44 -64.03 110.15
C THR A 678 116.58 -64.96 109.69
N GLY A 679 117.49 -65.27 110.63
CA GLY A 679 118.58 -66.25 110.44
C GLY A 679 119.84 -65.69 109.73
N PRO A 680 120.99 -65.57 110.43
CA PRO A 680 122.26 -65.10 109.84
C PRO A 680 122.93 -66.01 108.80
N TRP A 681 122.38 -67.19 108.50
CA TRP A 681 123.09 -68.27 107.77
C TRP A 681 122.60 -68.51 106.34
N ASP A 682 121.45 -67.96 105.93
CA ASP A 682 120.91 -68.07 104.57
C ASP A 682 120.96 -66.72 103.84
N ALA A 683 122.17 -66.32 103.45
CA ALA A 683 122.38 -65.15 102.57
C ALA A 683 122.52 -65.57 101.09
N GLN A 684 123.41 -66.53 100.82
CA GLN A 684 123.79 -66.92 99.45
C GLN A 684 122.68 -67.67 98.69
N SER A 685 121.91 -68.50 99.41
CA SER A 685 120.72 -69.22 98.90
C SER A 685 119.66 -68.24 98.41
N ARG A 686 119.29 -67.28 99.27
CA ARG A 686 118.31 -66.21 98.97
C ARG A 686 118.75 -65.31 97.82
N GLU A 687 120.06 -65.09 97.62
CA GLU A 687 120.60 -64.28 96.52
C GLU A 687 120.35 -64.95 95.15
N VAL A 688 120.66 -66.24 95.03
CA VAL A 688 120.44 -67.04 93.79
C VAL A 688 118.96 -67.28 93.50
N ASP A 689 118.13 -67.51 94.53
CA ASP A 689 116.68 -67.65 94.35
C ASP A 689 116.04 -66.34 93.88
N VAL A 690 116.49 -65.19 94.38
CA VAL A 690 116.05 -63.87 93.89
C VAL A 690 116.50 -63.62 92.45
N GLU A 691 117.71 -64.01 92.05
CA GLU A 691 118.14 -63.87 90.64
C GLU A 691 117.29 -64.72 89.68
N LYS A 692 117.05 -66.00 90.00
CA LYS A 692 116.14 -66.86 89.20
C LYS A 692 114.72 -66.30 89.08
N LEU A 693 114.20 -65.70 90.16
CA LEU A 693 112.89 -65.03 90.17
C LEU A 693 112.86 -63.73 89.35
N LEU A 694 114.01 -63.25 88.86
CA LEU A 694 114.13 -62.06 88.00
C LEU A 694 114.47 -62.38 86.54
N ASP A 695 114.78 -63.63 86.19
CA ASP A 695 115.02 -64.06 84.79
C ASP A 695 113.73 -64.02 83.93
N GLU A 696 112.57 -64.33 84.52
CA GLU A 696 111.26 -64.22 83.84
C GLU A 696 110.83 -62.76 83.59
N PHE A 697 111.44 -61.80 84.30
CA PHE A 697 110.99 -60.42 84.37
C PHE A 697 111.01 -59.69 83.01
N PRO A 698 112.08 -59.75 82.18
CA PRO A 698 112.11 -59.08 80.88
C PRO A 698 111.11 -59.65 79.87
N ALA A 699 110.83 -60.95 79.94
CA ALA A 699 109.85 -61.61 79.09
C ALA A 699 108.42 -61.13 79.41
N LYS A 700 108.10 -60.98 80.70
CA LYS A 700 106.83 -60.39 81.16
C LYS A 700 106.75 -58.87 80.94
N GLU A 701 107.87 -58.16 81.02
CA GLU A 701 107.97 -56.73 80.70
C GLU A 701 107.59 -56.43 79.24
N ALA A 702 107.95 -57.32 78.31
CA ALA A 702 107.56 -57.25 76.90
C ALA A 702 106.07 -57.58 76.64
N GLN A 703 105.36 -58.21 77.57
CA GLN A 703 103.93 -58.51 77.41
C GLN A 703 103.03 -57.30 77.70
N LEU A 704 103.50 -56.33 78.49
CA LEU A 704 102.69 -55.15 78.85
C LEU A 704 102.23 -54.29 77.66
N PRO A 705 103.09 -53.87 76.71
CA PRO A 705 102.64 -53.08 75.55
C PRO A 705 101.65 -53.82 74.65
N LEU A 706 101.74 -55.17 74.60
CA LEU A 706 100.82 -56.02 73.85
C LEU A 706 99.45 -56.10 74.53
N ILE A 707 99.42 -56.27 75.85
CA ILE A 707 98.19 -56.28 76.66
C ILE A 707 97.51 -54.90 76.63
N GLU A 708 98.27 -53.80 76.70
CA GLU A 708 97.74 -52.46 76.48
C GLU A 708 97.11 -52.28 75.09
N ALA A 709 97.78 -52.77 74.03
CA ALA A 709 97.27 -52.67 72.66
C ALA A 709 95.97 -53.47 72.48
N ARG A 710 95.88 -54.66 73.08
CA ARG A 710 94.65 -55.47 73.11
C ARG A 710 93.56 -54.83 73.95
N GLY A 711 93.91 -54.25 75.09
CA GLY A 711 92.97 -53.47 75.90
C GLY A 711 92.39 -52.28 75.13
N ARG A 712 93.21 -51.54 74.37
CA ARG A 712 92.73 -50.48 73.46
C ARG A 712 91.71 -51.01 72.43
N LEU A 713 92.00 -52.13 71.78
CA LEU A 713 91.06 -52.78 70.84
C LEU A 713 89.75 -53.22 71.51
N VAL A 714 89.81 -53.71 72.76
CA VAL A 714 88.61 -54.07 73.53
C VAL A 714 87.83 -52.83 73.98
N MET A 715 88.51 -51.72 74.34
CA MET A 715 87.85 -50.45 74.68
C MET A 715 87.08 -49.88 73.49
N GLU A 716 87.65 -49.89 72.28
CA GLU A 716 86.97 -49.46 71.04
C GLU A 716 85.70 -50.27 70.73
N LYS A 717 85.61 -51.50 71.22
CA LYS A 717 84.51 -52.45 70.96
C LYS A 717 83.65 -52.75 72.20
N SER A 718 83.60 -51.84 73.17
CA SER A 718 82.81 -51.97 74.42
C SER A 718 82.02 -50.69 74.71
N SER A 719 81.05 -50.75 75.65
CA SER A 719 80.36 -49.54 76.12
C SER A 719 81.35 -48.54 76.74
N PRO A 720 81.04 -47.23 76.86
CA PRO A 720 81.94 -46.28 77.50
C PRO A 720 82.24 -46.62 78.96
N GLU A 721 81.30 -47.21 79.71
CA GLU A 721 81.56 -47.73 81.06
C GLU A 721 82.45 -48.98 81.02
N GLY A 722 82.31 -49.84 80.00
CA GLY A 722 83.16 -51.01 79.78
C GLY A 722 84.58 -50.62 79.42
N ALA A 723 84.73 -49.61 78.57
CA ALA A 723 86.02 -49.02 78.24
C ALA A 723 86.68 -48.41 79.48
N ALA A 724 85.93 -47.71 80.34
CA ALA A 724 86.44 -47.20 81.61
C ALA A 724 86.87 -48.31 82.59
N VAL A 725 86.18 -49.47 82.60
CA VAL A 725 86.63 -50.65 83.37
C VAL A 725 87.94 -51.21 82.81
N VAL A 726 88.05 -51.42 81.49
CA VAL A 726 89.27 -51.92 80.83
C VAL A 726 90.46 -50.94 81.00
N GLN A 727 90.21 -49.63 80.91
CA GLN A 727 91.18 -48.57 81.20
C GLN A 727 91.70 -48.67 82.64
N LYS A 728 90.80 -48.89 83.61
CA LYS A 728 91.14 -49.07 85.03
C LYS A 728 91.89 -50.39 85.27
N GLU A 729 91.52 -51.46 84.58
CA GLU A 729 92.21 -52.74 84.66
C GLU A 729 93.66 -52.65 84.14
N LEU A 730 93.89 -51.87 83.08
CA LEU A 730 95.23 -51.54 82.60
C LEU A 730 96.00 -50.64 83.58
N GLN A 731 95.36 -49.62 84.17
CA GLN A 731 96.01 -48.75 85.16
C GLN A 731 96.47 -49.53 86.39
N GLU A 732 95.60 -50.30 87.02
CA GLU A 732 95.94 -51.19 88.15
C GLU A 732 97.05 -52.20 87.79
N LEU A 733 97.08 -52.70 86.55
CA LEU A 733 98.13 -53.60 86.06
C LEU A 733 99.49 -52.89 85.95
N VAL A 734 99.51 -51.67 85.42
CA VAL A 734 100.72 -50.83 85.30
C VAL A 734 101.20 -50.34 86.67
N GLU A 735 100.28 -50.01 87.58
CA GLU A 735 100.59 -49.62 88.97
C GLU A 735 101.17 -50.79 89.77
N SER A 736 100.56 -51.98 89.70
CA SER A 736 101.09 -53.17 90.38
C SER A 736 102.42 -53.64 89.78
N TRP A 737 102.61 -53.55 88.46
CA TRP A 737 103.93 -53.75 87.84
C TRP A 737 104.95 -52.69 88.29
N GLY A 738 104.53 -51.42 88.44
CA GLY A 738 105.35 -50.33 88.97
C GLY A 738 105.80 -50.60 90.41
N ALA A 739 104.88 -51.04 91.27
CA ALA A 739 105.18 -51.45 92.64
C ALA A 739 106.15 -52.64 92.68
N LEU A 740 105.96 -53.64 91.82
CA LEU A 740 106.87 -54.78 91.68
C LEU A 740 108.28 -54.35 91.19
N ARG A 741 108.39 -53.41 90.23
CA ARG A 741 109.68 -52.81 89.82
C ARG A 741 110.36 -52.09 90.99
N LEU A 742 109.60 -51.34 91.80
CA LEU A 742 110.13 -50.63 92.97
C LEU A 742 110.59 -51.61 94.06
N LEU A 743 109.84 -52.69 94.29
CA LEU A 743 110.23 -53.78 95.20
C LEU A 743 111.54 -54.43 94.73
N ARG A 744 111.63 -54.84 93.46
CA ARG A 744 112.84 -55.35 92.80
C ARG A 744 114.01 -54.39 92.98
N GLY A 745 113.82 -53.11 92.68
CA GLY A 745 114.85 -52.07 92.87
C GLY A 745 115.32 -51.96 94.32
N SER A 746 114.40 -52.03 95.29
CA SER A 746 114.74 -51.98 96.71
C SER A 746 115.52 -53.22 97.17
N LEU A 747 115.16 -54.42 96.71
CA LEU A 747 115.86 -55.67 97.04
C LEU A 747 117.25 -55.72 96.40
N LEU A 748 117.39 -55.34 95.13
CA LEU A 748 118.69 -55.17 94.49
C LEU A 748 119.53 -54.11 95.20
N SER A 749 118.94 -53.04 95.74
CA SER A 749 119.66 -52.05 96.55
C SER A 749 120.07 -52.58 97.94
N LEU A 750 119.29 -53.48 98.55
CA LEU A 750 119.63 -54.14 99.81
C LEU A 750 120.79 -55.13 99.62
N VAL A 751 120.75 -55.92 98.55
CA VAL A 751 121.87 -56.78 98.11
C VAL A 751 123.12 -55.92 97.88
N ARG A 752 123.01 -54.87 97.07
CA ARG A 752 124.14 -53.98 96.76
C ARG A 752 124.68 -53.23 97.97
N ASN A 753 123.85 -52.89 98.97
CA ASN A 753 124.30 -52.28 100.22
C ASN A 753 124.93 -53.28 101.21
N ARG A 754 124.43 -54.53 101.29
CA ARG A 754 125.13 -55.62 102.03
C ARG A 754 126.48 -55.95 101.38
N GLN A 755 126.61 -55.79 100.06
CA GLN A 755 127.89 -55.90 99.34
C GLN A 755 128.78 -54.64 99.54
N LEU A 756 128.24 -53.42 99.49
CA LEU A 756 128.98 -52.14 99.63
C LEU A 756 129.36 -51.75 101.06
N GLN A 757 128.94 -52.51 102.08
CA GLN A 757 129.70 -52.57 103.35
C GLN A 757 131.10 -53.21 103.17
N ARG A 758 131.48 -53.53 101.92
CA ARG A 758 132.86 -53.72 101.44
C ARG A 758 133.19 -52.77 100.22
N VAL A 759 133.39 -51.45 100.46
CA VAL A 759 134.28 -50.48 99.71
C VAL A 759 133.79 -49.70 98.40
N GLU A 760 133.47 -48.37 98.50
CA GLU A 760 133.75 -47.07 97.70
C GLU A 760 133.49 -46.72 96.10
N VAL A 761 132.62 -45.68 95.65
CA VAL A 761 132.65 -44.54 94.49
C VAL A 761 131.82 -44.37 92.96
N ASP A 762 130.85 -43.35 92.51
CA ASP A 762 130.30 -42.56 91.11
C ASP A 762 128.79 -42.39 90.21
N SER A 763 128.33 -41.34 89.27
CA SER A 763 127.06 -41.11 88.18
C SER A 763 126.61 -39.68 87.28
N GLY A 764 125.65 -39.14 86.28
CA GLY A 764 124.47 -39.20 85.11
C GLY A 764 123.75 -37.85 84.24
N LYS A 765 122.86 -37.73 83.06
CA LYS A 765 122.20 -36.47 82.14
C LYS A 765 120.93 -36.45 80.92
N LYS A 766 120.20 -35.36 80.21
CA LYS A 766 119.01 -35.21 79.01
C LYS A 766 118.42 -33.83 78.10
N LEU A 767 117.47 -33.71 76.97
CA LEU A 767 116.75 -32.46 76.10
C LEU A 767 115.58 -32.46 74.80
N ILE A 768 114.73 -31.40 74.19
CA ILE A 768 113.75 -31.25 72.83
C ILE A 768 112.74 -29.94 72.24
N PHE A 769 112.06 -29.68 70.94
CA PHE A 769 110.97 -28.55 70.36
C PHE A 769 110.22 -28.29 68.78
N THR A 770 109.04 -27.53 68.31
CA THR A 770 108.45 -26.95 66.83
C THR A 770 106.91 -26.31 66.33
N ASN A 771 106.52 -25.52 65.13
CA ASN A 771 105.18 -25.30 64.12
C ASN A 771 104.30 -23.93 63.48
N ASN A 772 103.51 -23.75 62.24
CA ASN A 772 102.45 -22.59 61.64
C ASN A 772 101.66 -22.39 60.08
N ILE A 773 100.50 -21.59 59.62
CA ILE A 773 99.82 -21.09 58.16
C ILE A 773 98.36 -20.20 57.78
N PRO A 774 97.89 -19.58 56.50
CA PRO A 774 96.64 -18.60 56.02
C PRO A 774 95.80 -18.39 54.50
N LYS A 775 94.66 -17.52 54.12
CA LYS A 775 93.87 -17.14 52.68
C LYS A 775 92.70 -15.91 52.26
N THR A 776 91.80 -15.78 51.10
CA THR A 776 91.01 -14.53 50.31
C THR A 776 89.57 -14.48 49.33
N GLY A 777 88.85 -13.35 48.69
CA GLY A 777 87.51 -13.20 47.69
C GLY A 777 86.82 -11.84 46.85
N PHE A 778 85.60 -11.71 46.01
CA PHE A 778 84.93 -10.52 45.04
C PHE A 778 83.38 -10.40 44.25
N LEU A 779 82.68 -9.26 43.61
CA LEU A 779 81.33 -9.06 42.63
C LEU A 779 80.64 -7.66 41.85
N ILE A 780 79.38 -7.47 41.11
CA ILE A 780 78.73 -6.28 40.13
C ILE A 780 77.07 -5.98 39.64
N THR A 781 76.48 -4.92 38.79
CA THR A 781 74.93 -4.39 38.42
C THR A 781 74.27 -3.46 37.09
N PRO A 782 72.89 -3.00 36.81
CA PRO A 782 72.04 -2.35 35.52
C PRO A 782 70.77 -1.15 35.40
N MET A 783 69.87 -0.80 34.28
CA MET A 783 68.80 0.43 33.86
C MET A 783 67.39 0.33 32.85
N ASP A 784 66.35 1.15 32.18
CA ASP A 784 65.63 2.59 31.72
C ASP A 784 64.04 2.84 31.00
N LEU A 785 63.36 4.00 30.38
CA LEU A 785 61.80 4.40 29.90
C LEU A 785 61.14 5.55 28.75
N ILE A 786 59.74 5.95 28.45
CA ILE A 786 58.98 6.84 27.25
C ILE A 786 57.38 7.59 27.16
N PHE A 787 56.78 8.58 26.23
CA PHE A 787 55.25 9.21 25.97
C PHE A 787 54.49 10.15 24.69
N ARG A 788 53.29 11.00 24.68
CA ARG A 788 52.23 11.73 23.61
C ARG A 788 51.40 13.22 23.78
N HIS A 789 50.61 13.88 22.78
CA HIS A 789 49.14 14.59 22.71
C HIS A 789 48.50 16.13 22.83
N HIS A 790 47.43 16.57 22.01
CA HIS A 790 46.06 17.35 22.18
C HIS A 790 45.55 18.93 22.15
N ARG A 791 44.33 19.27 21.52
CA ARG A 791 43.18 20.35 21.66
C ARG A 791 42.96 21.78 20.93
N GLN A 792 41.91 22.64 21.23
CA GLN A 792 40.92 23.30 20.24
C GLN A 792 40.20 24.75 20.50
N THR A 793 39.92 25.58 19.43
CA THR A 793 38.90 26.70 19.08
C THR A 793 38.58 28.05 19.83
N ASN A 794 38.52 29.24 19.14
CA ASN A 794 37.32 30.13 18.80
C ASN A 794 37.62 31.58 18.18
N VAL A 795 36.60 32.45 17.91
CA VAL A 795 36.57 33.59 16.91
C VAL A 795 35.82 34.90 17.36
N LEU A 796 36.15 36.12 16.83
CA LEU A 796 35.25 37.25 16.37
C LEU A 796 35.91 38.67 16.23
N GLN A 797 35.73 39.42 15.10
CA GLN A 797 35.43 40.89 15.04
C GLN A 797 35.16 41.43 13.59
N GLU A 798 34.51 42.62 13.51
CA GLU A 798 34.40 43.64 12.42
C GLU A 798 33.51 43.42 11.16
N GLU A 799 32.78 44.49 10.76
CA GLU A 799 31.60 44.42 9.85
C GLU A 799 31.49 45.55 8.78
N GLU A 800 32.31 46.61 8.80
CA GLU A 800 32.00 47.86 8.06
C GLU A 800 32.34 47.89 6.55
N ALA A 801 33.19 47.01 6.04
CA ALA A 801 33.52 46.96 4.59
C ALA A 801 32.35 46.45 3.70
N SER A 802 31.30 45.90 4.30
CA SER A 802 30.24 45.09 3.67
C SER A 802 29.41 45.79 2.56
N CYS A 803 29.21 47.11 2.63
CA CYS A 803 28.10 47.75 1.92
C CYS A 803 28.35 48.05 0.43
N GLU A 804 29.59 48.36 0.03
CA GLU A 804 29.94 48.56 -1.38
C GLU A 804 30.04 47.21 -2.12
N ASP A 805 30.68 46.22 -1.49
CA ASP A 805 30.78 44.84 -1.99
C ASP A 805 29.39 44.24 -2.28
N PHE A 806 28.43 44.37 -1.36
CA PHE A 806 27.04 43.93 -1.59
C PHE A 806 26.43 44.60 -2.84
N SER A 807 26.69 45.90 -3.03
CA SER A 807 26.15 46.70 -4.14
C SER A 807 26.80 46.40 -5.50
N GLN A 808 28.01 45.85 -5.49
CA GLN A 808 28.71 45.35 -6.67
C GLN A 808 28.33 43.89 -6.99
N LEU A 809 28.23 43.03 -5.98
CA LEU A 809 27.76 41.65 -6.10
C LEU A 809 26.31 41.56 -6.59
N LEU A 810 25.43 42.46 -6.13
CA LEU A 810 24.04 42.51 -6.59
C LEU A 810 23.94 42.82 -8.09
N ARG A 811 24.74 43.78 -8.58
CA ARG A 811 24.82 44.11 -10.01
C ARG A 811 25.47 43.00 -10.84
N SER A 812 26.49 42.32 -10.32
CA SER A 812 27.15 41.21 -11.04
C SER A 812 26.23 40.00 -11.19
N PHE A 813 25.48 39.64 -10.13
CA PHE A 813 24.50 38.57 -10.17
C PHE A 813 23.29 38.89 -11.04
N GLU A 814 22.76 40.13 -10.99
CA GLU A 814 21.66 40.54 -11.86
C GLU A 814 22.05 40.44 -13.35
N HIS A 815 23.23 40.93 -13.71
CA HIS A 815 23.74 40.85 -15.08
C HIS A 815 23.98 39.40 -15.53
N TRP A 816 24.60 38.57 -14.68
CA TRP A 816 24.79 37.13 -14.93
C TRP A 816 23.45 36.42 -15.20
N LEU A 817 22.46 36.68 -14.33
CA LEU A 817 21.13 36.07 -14.41
C LEU A 817 20.36 36.54 -15.64
N GLN A 818 20.47 37.82 -16.02
CA GLN A 818 19.86 38.36 -17.23
C GLN A 818 20.46 37.73 -18.50
N VAL A 819 21.79 37.60 -18.56
CA VAL A 819 22.50 36.97 -19.68
C VAL A 819 22.07 35.51 -19.85
N ASP A 820 22.09 34.71 -18.79
CA ASP A 820 21.77 33.28 -18.89
C ASP A 820 20.28 32.99 -19.10
N ASN A 821 19.39 33.76 -18.49
CA ASN A 821 17.95 33.68 -18.79
C ASN A 821 17.66 34.07 -20.26
N SER A 822 18.41 35.02 -20.84
CA SER A 822 18.28 35.34 -22.28
C SER A 822 18.76 34.20 -23.19
N LYS A 823 19.81 33.45 -22.80
CA LYS A 823 20.24 32.23 -23.52
C LYS A 823 19.16 31.15 -23.42
N LEU A 824 18.67 30.88 -22.21
CA LEU A 824 17.61 29.90 -21.95
C LEU A 824 16.36 30.18 -22.80
N VAL A 825 15.85 31.41 -22.79
CA VAL A 825 14.68 31.80 -23.61
C VAL A 825 14.95 31.61 -25.11
N ARG A 826 16.15 31.92 -25.61
CA ARG A 826 16.53 31.65 -27.01
C ARG A 826 16.58 30.15 -27.32
N ILE A 827 17.06 29.31 -26.41
CA ILE A 827 17.13 27.84 -26.57
C ILE A 827 15.72 27.22 -26.50
N ILE A 828 14.86 27.71 -25.61
CA ILE A 828 13.43 27.31 -25.55
C ILE A 828 12.72 27.64 -26.87
N ALA A 829 13.02 28.79 -27.47
CA ALA A 829 12.46 29.25 -28.74
C ALA A 829 13.11 28.61 -30.00
N MET A 830 14.16 27.79 -29.87
CA MET A 830 14.71 27.05 -31.02
C MET A 830 13.68 26.04 -31.54
N ARG A 831 13.31 26.17 -32.83
CA ARG A 831 12.51 25.17 -33.55
C ARG A 831 13.30 23.86 -33.64
N THR A 832 12.74 22.79 -33.09
CA THR A 832 13.31 21.43 -33.12
C THR A 832 12.57 20.60 -34.16
N ALA A 833 13.01 20.68 -35.42
CA ALA A 833 12.39 19.96 -36.54
C ALA A 833 13.02 18.58 -36.79
N THR A 834 14.28 18.39 -36.38
CA THR A 834 15.02 17.14 -36.56
C THR A 834 15.59 16.60 -35.24
N ALA A 835 15.91 15.30 -35.21
CA ALA A 835 16.60 14.68 -34.09
C ALA A 835 18.00 15.28 -33.82
N LYS A 836 18.62 15.91 -34.83
CA LYS A 836 19.88 16.66 -34.65
C LYS A 836 19.63 17.96 -33.90
N ASP A 837 18.55 18.67 -34.21
CA ASP A 837 18.19 19.91 -33.51
C ASP A 837 17.89 19.64 -32.03
N LEU A 838 17.13 18.57 -31.75
CA LEU A 838 16.85 18.11 -30.38
C LEU A 838 18.14 17.86 -29.59
N ARG A 839 19.10 17.10 -30.13
CA ARG A 839 20.41 16.88 -29.48
C ARG A 839 21.18 18.19 -29.27
N THR A 840 21.17 19.12 -30.23
CA THR A 840 21.83 20.44 -30.05
C THR A 840 21.07 21.40 -29.10
N ARG A 841 19.80 21.13 -28.80
CA ARG A 841 19.02 21.83 -27.75
C ARG A 841 19.33 21.23 -26.38
N GLU A 842 19.42 19.91 -26.30
CA GLU A 842 19.79 19.15 -25.11
C GLU A 842 21.19 19.53 -24.59
N THR A 843 22.22 19.50 -25.44
CA THR A 843 23.59 19.88 -25.01
C THR A 843 23.67 21.33 -24.55
N LYS A 844 22.95 22.26 -25.19
CA LYS A 844 22.89 23.67 -24.79
C LYS A 844 22.13 23.92 -23.49
N LEU A 845 21.20 23.04 -23.11
CA LEU A 845 20.56 23.08 -21.80
C LEU A 845 21.49 22.51 -20.72
N GLN A 846 22.18 21.41 -21.01
CA GLN A 846 23.22 20.86 -20.13
C GLN A 846 24.37 21.87 -19.87
N GLU A 847 24.77 22.66 -20.89
CA GLU A 847 25.73 23.77 -20.75
C GLU A 847 25.24 24.89 -19.79
N LEU A 848 23.93 25.12 -19.71
CA LEU A 848 23.34 26.08 -18.75
C LEU A 848 23.14 25.45 -17.36
N GLU A 849 22.77 24.17 -17.27
CA GLU A 849 22.68 23.43 -16.00
C GLU A 849 24.04 23.33 -15.31
N ALA A 850 25.12 23.07 -16.06
CA ALA A 850 26.50 23.08 -15.58
C ALA A 850 26.94 24.44 -14.97
N ARG A 851 26.21 25.53 -15.27
CA ARG A 851 26.47 26.88 -14.75
C ARG A 851 25.48 27.32 -13.66
N VAL A 852 24.49 26.49 -13.30
CA VAL A 852 23.66 26.72 -12.10
C VAL A 852 24.51 26.80 -10.81
N PRO A 853 25.58 26.00 -10.60
CA PRO A 853 26.47 26.16 -9.44
C PRO A 853 27.20 27.51 -9.40
N GLU A 854 27.60 28.05 -10.55
CA GLU A 854 28.21 29.39 -10.65
C GLU A 854 27.23 30.47 -10.18
N GLY A 855 26.00 30.46 -10.71
CA GLY A 855 24.93 31.37 -10.27
C GLY A 855 24.53 31.19 -8.81
N GLN A 856 24.50 29.96 -8.32
CA GLN A 856 24.18 29.65 -6.92
C GLN A 856 25.26 30.19 -5.97
N HIS A 857 26.55 30.04 -6.32
CA HIS A 857 27.65 30.60 -5.54
C HIS A 857 27.66 32.14 -5.55
N LEU A 858 27.38 32.77 -6.69
CA LEU A 858 27.21 34.23 -6.77
C LEU A 858 26.05 34.72 -5.88
N PHE A 859 24.90 34.03 -5.92
CA PHE A 859 23.75 34.35 -5.08
C PHE A 859 24.02 34.11 -3.59
N GLU A 860 24.75 33.06 -3.22
CA GLU A 860 25.13 32.79 -1.83
C GLU A 860 26.13 33.80 -1.27
N ASN A 861 27.09 34.27 -2.06
CA ASN A 861 28.00 35.34 -1.64
C ASN A 861 27.26 36.67 -1.46
N LEU A 862 26.27 36.96 -2.31
CA LEU A 862 25.36 38.09 -2.18
C LEU A 862 24.52 37.97 -0.87
N LEU A 863 24.05 36.77 -0.50
CA LEU A 863 23.33 36.53 0.75
C LEU A 863 24.21 36.56 2.03
N ARG A 864 25.53 36.34 1.91
CA ARG A 864 26.46 36.34 3.06
C ARG A 864 26.74 37.73 3.61
N LEU A 865 26.68 38.77 2.75
CA LEU A 865 26.77 40.16 3.18
C LEU A 865 25.38 40.66 3.59
N ARG A 866 25.23 41.08 4.85
CA ARG A 866 23.96 41.52 5.43
C ARG A 866 23.44 42.77 4.68
N PRO A 867 22.24 42.73 4.06
CA PRO A 867 21.70 43.88 3.35
C PRO A 867 21.44 45.07 4.27
N ALA A 868 21.91 46.27 3.89
CA ALA A 868 21.51 47.51 4.55
C ALA A 868 20.00 47.76 4.38
N ARG A 869 19.36 48.40 5.39
CA ARG A 869 17.91 48.68 5.39
C ARG A 869 17.52 49.61 4.23
N GLY A 870 17.14 49.01 3.10
CA GLY A 870 16.76 49.72 1.87
C GLY A 870 16.95 48.92 0.57
N SER A 871 17.67 47.79 0.60
CA SER A 871 17.89 46.93 -0.58
C SER A 871 17.07 45.63 -0.61
N SER A 872 16.23 45.40 0.41
CA SER A 872 15.47 44.13 0.61
C SER A 872 14.61 43.76 -0.60
N ASP A 873 13.80 44.69 -1.11
CA ASP A 873 12.84 44.44 -2.18
C ASP A 873 13.52 44.02 -3.49
N LYS A 874 14.71 44.57 -3.77
CA LYS A 874 15.54 44.19 -4.93
C LYS A 874 16.19 42.83 -4.75
N LEU A 875 16.56 42.47 -3.52
CA LEU A 875 17.04 41.12 -3.19
C LEU A 875 15.92 40.09 -3.35
N GLU A 876 14.69 40.41 -2.98
CA GLU A 876 13.55 39.51 -3.14
C GLU A 876 13.11 39.34 -4.59
N ASP A 877 13.09 40.40 -5.41
CA ASP A 877 12.91 40.28 -6.87
C ASP A 877 14.00 39.43 -7.52
N LEU A 878 15.28 39.65 -7.17
CA LEU A 878 16.38 38.82 -7.67
C LEU A 878 16.28 37.36 -7.20
N ARG A 879 15.83 37.11 -5.96
CA ARG A 879 15.56 35.75 -5.47
C ARG A 879 14.41 35.10 -6.26
N TYR A 880 13.34 35.83 -6.54
CA TYR A 880 12.22 35.34 -7.34
C TYR A 880 12.64 35.04 -8.78
N ARG A 881 13.37 35.95 -9.44
CA ARG A 881 13.92 35.79 -10.79
C ARG A 881 14.92 34.63 -10.87
N TRP A 882 15.73 34.40 -9.84
CA TRP A 882 16.66 33.27 -9.74
C TRP A 882 15.92 31.92 -9.60
N MET A 883 14.90 31.86 -8.74
CA MET A 883 14.06 30.67 -8.60
C MET A 883 13.27 30.38 -9.88
N LEU A 884 12.73 31.42 -10.54
CA LEU A 884 12.02 31.30 -11.81
C LEU A 884 12.93 30.83 -12.96
N TYR A 885 14.19 31.30 -13.00
CA TYR A 885 15.19 30.78 -13.94
C TYR A 885 15.51 29.30 -13.68
N LYS A 886 15.78 28.92 -12.42
CA LYS A 886 16.06 27.52 -12.06
C LYS A 886 14.89 26.58 -12.35
N SER A 887 13.64 27.03 -12.16
CA SER A 887 12.46 26.28 -12.62
C SER A 887 12.48 26.14 -14.14
N LYS A 888 12.44 27.25 -14.89
CA LYS A 888 12.36 27.24 -16.36
C LYS A 888 13.46 26.39 -17.02
N LEU A 889 14.67 26.39 -16.47
CA LEU A 889 15.78 25.56 -16.95
C LEU A 889 15.46 24.07 -16.73
N LYS A 890 15.17 23.67 -15.48
CA LYS A 890 14.82 22.30 -15.09
C LYS A 890 13.60 21.77 -15.85
N ASP A 891 12.56 22.60 -15.98
CA ASP A 891 11.33 22.28 -16.72
C ASP A 891 11.63 22.06 -18.22
N SER A 892 12.55 22.84 -18.81
CA SER A 892 12.99 22.69 -20.20
C SER A 892 13.79 21.40 -20.44
N SER A 893 14.61 20.99 -19.46
CA SER A 893 15.35 19.72 -19.51
C SER A 893 14.42 18.51 -19.32
N HIS A 894 13.45 18.60 -18.40
CA HIS A 894 12.46 17.54 -18.18
C HIS A 894 11.62 17.25 -19.44
N LEU A 895 11.22 18.29 -20.18
CA LEU A 895 10.49 18.18 -21.44
C LEU A 895 11.31 17.48 -22.56
N LEU A 896 12.64 17.43 -22.47
CA LEU A 896 13.46 16.64 -23.40
C LEU A 896 13.59 15.18 -22.95
N THR A 897 13.82 14.93 -21.66
CA THR A 897 13.92 13.55 -21.13
C THR A 897 12.65 12.71 -21.30
N GLN A 898 11.48 13.33 -21.48
CA GLN A 898 10.22 12.62 -21.77
C GLN A 898 10.04 12.22 -23.25
N ASN A 899 10.89 12.70 -24.17
CA ASN A 899 10.70 12.55 -25.63
C ASN A 899 11.77 11.66 -26.30
N SER A 900 12.37 10.72 -25.58
CA SER A 900 13.34 9.75 -26.12
C SER A 900 12.70 8.37 -26.34
N PRO A 901 12.63 7.85 -27.58
CA PRO A 901 12.06 6.52 -27.85
C PRO A 901 13.07 5.39 -27.59
N GLY A 902 12.61 4.28 -27.01
CA GLY A 902 13.39 3.06 -26.77
C GLY A 902 12.51 1.81 -26.75
N GLU A 903 12.98 0.71 -27.34
CA GLU A 903 12.20 -0.48 -27.73
C GLU A 903 12.85 -1.80 -27.22
N PRO A 904 12.32 -3.05 -27.44
CA PRO A 904 11.75 -3.78 -26.30
C PRO A 904 12.15 -5.27 -26.13
N THR A 905 11.60 -5.89 -25.07
CA THR A 905 11.35 -7.34 -24.84
C THR A 905 10.09 -7.48 -23.95
N GLY A 906 9.38 -8.62 -23.83
CA GLY A 906 9.53 -9.96 -24.42
C GLY A 906 9.58 -11.07 -23.35
N PHE A 907 8.94 -12.24 -23.47
CA PHE A 907 7.99 -12.75 -24.48
C PHE A 907 7.26 -14.03 -23.96
N GLN A 908 6.36 -14.63 -24.76
CA GLN A 908 5.54 -15.85 -24.53
C GLN A 908 4.23 -15.63 -23.71
N LYS A 909 3.09 -16.29 -24.00
CA LYS A 909 2.85 -17.48 -24.88
C LYS A 909 1.40 -17.61 -25.41
N LEU A 910 1.22 -18.49 -26.41
CA LEU A 910 0.02 -19.27 -26.82
C LEU A 910 -1.02 -18.73 -27.86
N ARG A 911 -0.71 -19.01 -29.14
CA ARG A 911 -1.46 -19.82 -30.16
C ARG A 911 -2.82 -19.36 -30.78
N ILE A 912 -3.04 -19.94 -31.98
CA ILE A 912 -4.15 -19.80 -32.96
C ILE A 912 -3.98 -18.57 -33.87
N GLY A 913 -4.02 -18.67 -35.21
CA GLY A 913 -4.13 -19.84 -36.09
C GLY A 913 -3.90 -19.47 -37.58
N ASP A 914 -3.85 -20.49 -38.44
CA ASP A 914 -3.92 -20.50 -39.92
C ASP A 914 -2.90 -19.68 -40.75
N GLN A 915 -2.24 -20.38 -41.69
CA GLN A 915 -1.48 -19.80 -42.80
C GLN A 915 -1.46 -20.78 -43.99
N GLU A 916 -1.75 -20.29 -45.20
CA GLU A 916 -1.65 -21.06 -46.46
C GLU A 916 -0.21 -21.04 -47.02
N GLY A 917 0.12 -21.93 -47.98
CA GLY A 917 1.29 -21.74 -48.86
C GLY A 917 2.43 -22.79 -48.82
N ILE A 918 2.11 -24.04 -49.16
CA ILE A 918 3.06 -25.07 -49.68
C ILE A 918 3.65 -24.55 -51.03
N PRO A 919 4.95 -24.76 -51.42
CA PRO A 919 5.61 -26.09 -51.48
C PRO A 919 7.13 -26.22 -51.20
N GLN A 920 7.51 -27.45 -50.78
CA GLN A 920 8.73 -28.25 -51.14
C GLN A 920 10.14 -27.67 -50.80
N ALA A 921 11.17 -28.47 -50.46
CA ALA A 921 11.56 -29.78 -50.98
C ALA A 921 12.51 -30.58 -50.04
N PHE A 922 12.33 -31.92 -49.96
CA PHE A 922 13.34 -33.00 -49.78
C PHE A 922 14.30 -33.02 -48.54
N GLU A 923 14.67 -34.17 -47.92
CA GLU A 923 14.10 -35.54 -47.89
C GLU A 923 14.73 -36.44 -46.78
N ILE A 924 14.12 -37.60 -46.51
CA ILE A 924 14.67 -38.86 -45.94
C ILE A 924 15.24 -38.86 -44.49
N THR A 925 14.35 -39.11 -43.51
CA THR A 925 14.06 -40.43 -42.85
C THR A 925 15.19 -41.38 -42.36
N VAL A 926 14.81 -42.24 -41.39
CA VAL A 926 15.48 -43.45 -40.83
C VAL A 926 16.25 -43.18 -39.52
N LEU A 927 15.93 -43.79 -38.37
CA LEU A 927 14.92 -44.83 -38.04
C LEU A 927 14.26 -44.52 -36.68
#